data_AF-A0A6J3A4W1-F1
#
_entry.id   AF-A0A6J3A4W1-F1
#
_cell.length_a   1.000
_cell.length_b   1.000
_cell.length_c   1.000
_cell.angle_alpha   90.00
_cell.angle_beta   90.00
_cell.angle_gamma   90.00
#
_symmetry.space_group_name_H-M   'P 1'
#
loop_
_entity.id
_entity.type
_entity.pdbx_description
1 polymer ?
#
loop_
_entity_poly.entity_id
_entity_poly.type
_entity_poly.pdbx_seq_one_letter_code
_entity_poly.pdbx_strand_id
1 'polypeptide(L)'
;MEILIEDPVTTCLSPPVHDMICKLGFEVQENRDISSIVTQDGEVCWKTITDCLTYTESARGLDLGGSVRLLGPVCEAVHLHFLSLSKAQFEVRYAPWFQWTGVPELFPEIMDTLESLESPAVSLSLMKLTSCLERALGDVFLLIGKECPFLLRDLLASEELARVFGPPVMDVLKVFVGSPRGLNLRNVLWHGFAAPQELPPKYCAMMVLLTAGLGQLLQGHLRQTGRTLAHRPFVTLTNLEDLIVFPDVTHEVLAVLEEVMRKSAFVLKPMVPCWEAVLVKFKSHRFADCAILLLTQLEAGLRKVFAAVNACPGRLRTAESTALYTTFDEILAKHLNDGKINQLPLFLGEPAMEFLWDFLNHQEGPRVRDRLSHGEVSLPEFPREAANQLLAFSFVLLLRLTDEDLLPVFKERAMVRSLMGLAEGYVARCHPASRLKKQVLSCEESLRAWPLLPLPEGAGGEAAQLESNSETNDCESLITDIMAELCHHLPVKLCVPPDLDSPPGRTVLEVLTVFRKISACCCRVSGQVTASWERRHQQWVDRSLRSRQRRNYLRMASSVKVLSPVLYLILLLIALELVNIHTIGGKNTSEHQQYLRFLKSVLQYTENLAAATSQDQNKWDEAVSLTHAALLKMWTFSEKKQMLIHLAKKPTSKVIQRQHQRSDPPAGNLRLTFRPRRTVHLPGHSPSGSGLCPVTLCPRSLPPWSAPPWLQDPMCVLREQRGFPWCRAAFAGLSCVPRCRERRRKSRPCPAGTPSLGRPGCSWTGLSGRCPRLFPAPGFVPAAPPAPGRHLPQQVRHCIGGQPCHMGLEFAVSPQMVLLSPALSLLTLEPRRASLRGSSPEGSHATRHQGHGLL
;
A
#
# COMPACT_ATOMS: atom_id res chain seq x y z
N MET A 1 -19.13 -16.82 15.55
CA MET A 1 -19.40 -17.80 14.47
C MET A 1 -18.41 -18.92 14.69
N GLU A 2 -18.85 -20.07 15.20
CA GLU A 2 -17.96 -21.21 15.46
C GLU A 2 -17.45 -21.74 14.12
N ILE A 3 -16.13 -21.69 13.92
CA ILE A 3 -15.49 -22.34 12.78
C ILE A 3 -15.51 -23.84 13.08
N LEU A 4 -16.47 -24.56 12.51
CA LEU A 4 -16.56 -26.02 12.64
C LEU A 4 -15.25 -26.65 12.13
N ILE A 5 -14.57 -27.38 13.01
CA ILE A 5 -13.32 -28.08 12.73
C ILE A 5 -13.68 -29.32 11.89
N GLU A 6 -13.66 -29.17 10.56
CA GLU A 6 -13.58 -30.31 9.64
C GLU A 6 -12.26 -31.07 9.83
N ASP A 7 -12.19 -32.30 9.29
CA ASP A 7 -11.06 -33.24 9.37
C ASP A 7 -9.68 -32.55 9.40
N PRO A 8 -8.73 -33.04 10.23
CA PRO A 8 -7.44 -32.40 10.38
C PRO A 8 -6.75 -32.30 9.01
N VAL A 9 -6.60 -31.07 8.52
CA VAL A 9 -5.90 -30.79 7.26
C VAL A 9 -4.46 -31.31 7.39
N THR A 10 -4.18 -32.41 6.70
CA THR A 10 -2.85 -33.05 6.66
C THR A 10 -1.96 -32.45 5.57
N THR A 11 -2.56 -31.87 4.52
CA THR A 11 -1.86 -31.25 3.39
C THR A 11 -2.70 -30.14 2.75
N CYS A 12 -2.02 -29.08 2.29
CA CYS A 12 -2.60 -28.04 1.44
C CYS A 12 -2.25 -28.25 -0.05
N LEU A 13 -1.51 -29.29 -0.40
CA LEU A 13 -1.29 -29.69 -1.79
C LEU A 13 -2.54 -30.44 -2.27
N SER A 14 -2.93 -30.20 -3.52
CA SER A 14 -3.93 -31.05 -4.15
C SER A 14 -3.33 -32.43 -4.45
N PRO A 15 -4.15 -33.49 -4.59
CA PRO A 15 -3.65 -34.83 -4.89
C PRO A 15 -2.64 -34.91 -6.06
N PRO A 16 -2.89 -34.29 -7.23
CA PRO A 16 -1.93 -34.36 -8.34
C PRO A 16 -0.62 -33.60 -8.07
N VAL A 17 -0.67 -32.49 -7.32
CA VAL A 17 0.52 -31.70 -6.98
C VAL A 17 1.34 -32.42 -5.90
N HIS A 18 0.66 -32.98 -4.91
CA HIS A 18 1.29 -33.82 -3.89
C HIS A 18 1.98 -35.03 -4.53
N ASP A 19 1.33 -35.71 -5.48
CA ASP A 19 1.93 -36.84 -6.19
C ASP A 19 3.17 -36.41 -6.99
N MET A 20 3.06 -35.31 -7.74
CA MET A 20 4.14 -34.73 -8.53
C MET A 20 5.38 -34.36 -7.68
N ILE A 21 5.18 -33.76 -6.51
CA ILE A 21 6.28 -33.29 -5.66
C ILE A 21 6.84 -34.41 -4.78
N CYS A 22 5.96 -35.16 -4.10
CA CYS A 22 6.36 -36.05 -3.01
C CYS A 22 6.67 -37.49 -3.47
N LYS A 23 6.17 -37.91 -4.64
CA LYS A 23 6.23 -39.32 -5.07
C LYS A 23 6.92 -39.52 -6.41
N LEU A 24 6.51 -38.76 -7.43
CA LEU A 24 6.97 -38.96 -8.79
C LEU A 24 8.50 -38.83 -8.92
N GLY A 25 9.14 -39.79 -9.60
CA GLY A 25 10.60 -39.84 -9.75
C GLY A 25 11.37 -40.39 -8.54
N PHE A 26 10.69 -40.65 -7.42
CA PHE A 26 11.26 -41.36 -6.26
C PHE A 26 10.58 -42.72 -6.03
N GLU A 27 9.81 -43.19 -7.02
CA GLU A 27 9.03 -44.43 -7.00
C GLU A 27 9.94 -45.67 -7.00
N VAL A 28 11.13 -45.56 -7.59
CA VAL A 28 12.12 -46.64 -7.74
C VAL A 28 13.50 -46.13 -7.29
N GLN A 29 14.19 -46.90 -6.45
CA GLN A 29 15.58 -46.63 -6.09
C GLN A 29 16.52 -47.04 -7.23
N GLU A 30 16.54 -46.27 -8.31
CA GLU A 30 17.59 -46.37 -9.33
C GLU A 30 18.78 -45.49 -8.91
N ASN A 31 19.90 -46.12 -8.58
CA ASN A 31 21.14 -45.38 -8.29
C ASN A 31 21.79 -44.94 -9.61
N ARG A 32 21.74 -43.65 -9.90
CA ARG A 32 22.54 -43.03 -10.96
C ARG A 32 23.95 -42.78 -10.44
N ASP A 33 24.96 -43.15 -11.23
CA ASP A 33 26.34 -42.83 -10.90
C ASP A 33 26.59 -41.32 -11.01
N ILE A 34 27.02 -40.72 -9.89
CA ILE A 34 27.34 -39.29 -9.82
C ILE A 34 28.41 -38.89 -10.85
N SER A 35 29.32 -39.79 -11.22
CA SER A 35 30.38 -39.52 -12.20
C SER A 35 29.83 -39.16 -13.59
N SER A 36 28.59 -39.58 -13.89
CA SER A 36 27.88 -39.23 -15.12
C SER A 36 27.23 -37.84 -15.09
N ILE A 37 27.04 -37.27 -13.89
CA ILE A 37 26.33 -35.99 -13.67
C ILE A 37 27.33 -34.88 -13.36
N VAL A 38 28.38 -35.17 -12.60
CA VAL A 38 29.40 -34.19 -12.18
C VAL A 38 30.79 -34.80 -12.27
N THR A 39 31.75 -34.04 -12.82
CA THR A 39 33.16 -34.45 -12.86
C THR A 39 33.83 -34.35 -11.49
N GLN A 40 35.03 -34.90 -11.34
CA GLN A 40 35.80 -34.80 -10.09
C GLN A 40 36.11 -33.35 -9.69
N ASP A 41 36.18 -32.44 -10.67
CA ASP A 41 36.44 -31.01 -10.47
C ASP A 41 35.16 -30.19 -10.25
N GLY A 42 33.98 -30.83 -10.24
CA GLY A 42 32.70 -30.15 -10.02
C GLY A 42 32.02 -29.59 -11.26
N GLU A 43 32.50 -29.95 -12.46
CA GLU A 43 31.85 -29.52 -13.70
C GLU A 43 30.55 -30.31 -13.92
N VAL A 44 29.46 -29.59 -14.23
CA VAL A 44 28.14 -30.17 -14.42
C VAL A 44 28.01 -30.73 -15.84
N CYS A 45 27.73 -32.02 -15.96
CA CYS A 45 27.42 -32.67 -17.23
C CYS A 45 25.96 -32.39 -17.64
N TRP A 46 25.73 -31.24 -18.28
CA TRP A 46 24.40 -30.83 -18.72
C TRP A 46 23.72 -31.84 -19.64
N LYS A 47 24.48 -32.55 -20.49
CA LYS A 47 23.94 -33.54 -21.41
C LYS A 47 23.16 -34.63 -20.65
N THR A 48 23.76 -35.21 -19.62
CA THR A 48 23.10 -36.24 -18.78
C THR A 48 21.81 -35.73 -18.16
N ILE A 49 21.78 -34.48 -17.70
CA ILE A 49 20.59 -33.87 -17.09
C ILE A 49 19.52 -33.59 -18.16
N THR A 50 19.90 -33.07 -19.32
CA THR A 50 18.96 -32.73 -20.39
C THR A 50 18.42 -33.95 -21.13
N ASP A 51 19.16 -35.06 -21.15
CA ASP A 51 18.72 -36.34 -21.71
C ASP A 51 17.57 -36.96 -20.88
N CYS A 52 17.35 -36.49 -19.65
CA CYS A 52 16.18 -36.84 -18.83
C CYS A 52 14.91 -36.06 -19.21
N LEU A 53 14.98 -35.08 -20.11
CA LEU A 53 13.80 -34.34 -20.56
C LEU A 53 12.98 -35.17 -21.54
N THR A 54 11.69 -35.25 -21.28
CA THR A 54 10.72 -35.89 -22.18
C THR A 54 9.91 -34.83 -22.90
N TYR A 55 9.74 -34.99 -24.21
CA TYR A 55 8.93 -34.10 -25.04
C TYR A 55 7.69 -34.84 -25.53
N THR A 56 6.55 -34.15 -25.58
CA THR A 56 5.30 -34.71 -26.09
C THR A 56 5.41 -35.07 -27.58
N GLU A 57 4.64 -36.08 -28.02
CA GLU A 57 4.68 -36.64 -29.40
C GLU A 57 4.48 -35.60 -30.52
N SER A 58 3.89 -34.43 -30.20
CA SER A 58 3.74 -33.30 -31.13
C SER A 58 5.00 -32.41 -31.27
N ALA A 59 6.11 -32.78 -30.62
CA ALA A 59 7.41 -32.11 -30.61
C ALA A 59 7.41 -30.61 -30.22
N ARG A 60 6.31 -30.08 -29.69
CA ARG A 60 6.16 -28.65 -29.35
C ARG A 60 6.00 -28.33 -27.86
N GLY A 61 5.84 -29.34 -27.00
CA GLY A 61 5.65 -29.14 -25.56
C GLY A 61 6.42 -30.14 -24.71
N LEU A 62 7.03 -29.66 -23.63
CA LEU A 62 7.72 -30.45 -22.62
C LEU A 62 6.72 -31.32 -21.85
N ASP A 63 6.96 -32.64 -21.79
CA ASP A 63 6.24 -33.54 -20.88
C ASP A 63 6.86 -33.41 -19.48
N LEU A 64 6.24 -32.55 -18.67
CA LEU A 64 6.72 -32.21 -17.35
C LEU A 64 6.67 -33.42 -16.40
N GLY A 65 5.64 -34.25 -16.49
CA GLY A 65 5.51 -35.44 -15.64
C GLY A 65 6.56 -36.50 -15.98
N GLY A 66 6.72 -36.81 -17.27
CA GLY A 66 7.78 -37.71 -17.74
C GLY A 66 9.18 -37.22 -17.35
N SER A 67 9.42 -35.91 -17.52
CA SER A 67 10.70 -35.29 -17.16
C SER A 67 10.99 -35.36 -15.65
N VAL A 68 10.00 -35.07 -14.78
CA VAL A 68 10.17 -35.21 -13.32
C VAL A 68 10.51 -36.66 -12.95
N ARG A 69 9.83 -37.64 -13.56
CA ARG A 69 10.09 -39.06 -13.28
C ARG A 69 11.54 -39.44 -13.58
N LEU A 70 12.12 -38.95 -14.68
CA LEU A 70 13.50 -39.26 -15.06
C LEU A 70 14.54 -38.42 -14.31
N LEU A 71 14.19 -37.20 -13.90
CA LEU A 71 15.08 -36.32 -13.12
C LEU A 71 15.13 -36.70 -11.63
N GLY A 72 14.15 -37.40 -11.10
CA GLY A 72 14.12 -37.82 -9.69
C GLY A 72 15.38 -38.59 -9.23
N PRO A 73 15.79 -39.66 -9.93
CA PRO A 73 17.04 -40.38 -9.62
C PRO A 73 18.30 -39.51 -9.72
N VAL A 74 18.32 -38.53 -10.63
CA VAL A 74 19.42 -37.55 -10.74
C VAL A 74 19.46 -36.65 -9.50
N CYS A 75 18.30 -36.17 -9.03
CA CYS A 75 18.20 -35.37 -7.80
C CYS A 75 18.71 -36.15 -6.58
N GLU A 76 18.42 -37.44 -6.51
CA GLU A 76 18.90 -38.31 -5.42
C GLU A 76 20.43 -38.44 -5.44
N ALA A 77 21.02 -38.77 -6.61
CA ALA A 77 22.46 -38.91 -6.74
C ALA A 77 23.20 -37.61 -6.36
N VAL A 78 22.67 -36.45 -6.76
CA VAL A 78 23.22 -35.14 -6.41
C VAL A 78 23.12 -34.85 -4.92
N HIS A 79 21.99 -35.20 -4.30
CA HIS A 79 21.81 -35.04 -2.86
C HIS A 79 22.82 -35.87 -2.05
N LEU A 80 22.97 -37.16 -2.38
CA LEU A 80 23.93 -38.05 -1.75
C LEU A 80 25.37 -37.57 -1.96
N HIS A 81 25.69 -37.06 -3.15
CA HIS A 81 26.98 -36.46 -3.43
C HIS A 81 27.25 -35.26 -2.54
N PHE A 82 26.31 -34.32 -2.42
CA PHE A 82 26.48 -33.16 -1.54
C PHE A 82 26.64 -33.55 -0.07
N LEU A 83 25.89 -34.54 0.42
CA LEU A 83 26.07 -35.07 1.78
C LEU A 83 27.42 -35.78 2.00
N SER A 84 28.07 -36.23 0.93
CA SER A 84 29.40 -36.87 1.02
C SER A 84 30.56 -35.86 1.08
N LEU A 85 30.31 -34.59 0.74
CA LEU A 85 31.32 -33.55 0.75
C LEU A 85 31.38 -32.86 2.11
N SER A 86 32.58 -32.52 2.56
CA SER A 86 32.72 -31.52 3.62
C SER A 86 32.46 -30.12 3.07
N LYS A 87 32.10 -29.18 3.96
CA LYS A 87 31.95 -27.76 3.61
C LYS A 87 33.14 -27.19 2.83
N ALA A 88 34.37 -27.48 3.26
CA ALA A 88 35.58 -27.04 2.57
C ALA A 88 35.71 -27.62 1.15
N GLN A 89 35.37 -28.90 0.97
CA GLN A 89 35.37 -29.53 -0.36
C GLN A 89 34.30 -28.92 -1.26
N PHE A 90 33.11 -28.65 -0.73
CA PHE A 90 32.04 -27.98 -1.46
C PHE A 90 32.47 -26.57 -1.88
N GLU A 91 33.03 -25.78 -0.96
CA GLU A 91 33.47 -24.41 -1.26
C GLU A 91 34.54 -24.38 -2.34
N VAL A 92 35.56 -25.22 -2.25
CA VAL A 92 36.63 -25.30 -3.27
C VAL A 92 36.05 -25.68 -4.64
N ARG A 93 35.10 -26.62 -4.67
CA ARG A 93 34.55 -27.18 -5.91
C ARG A 93 33.47 -26.31 -6.57
N TYR A 94 32.63 -25.65 -5.77
CA TYR A 94 31.42 -24.97 -6.26
C TYR A 94 31.35 -23.47 -6.01
N ALA A 95 32.00 -22.92 -4.98
CA ALA A 95 31.92 -21.48 -4.67
C ALA A 95 32.34 -20.55 -5.84
N PRO A 96 33.35 -20.88 -6.67
CA PRO A 96 33.69 -20.06 -7.85
C PRO A 96 32.52 -19.89 -8.83
N TRP A 97 31.59 -20.84 -8.84
CA TRP A 97 30.46 -20.89 -9.77
C TRP A 97 29.20 -20.19 -9.28
N PHE A 98 29.20 -19.60 -8.08
CA PHE A 98 28.07 -18.84 -7.53
C PHE A 98 28.21 -17.33 -7.61
N GLN A 99 29.38 -16.82 -7.99
CA GLN A 99 29.67 -15.37 -8.02
C GLN A 99 28.69 -14.57 -8.90
N TRP A 100 28.23 -15.19 -10.00
CA TRP A 100 27.27 -14.58 -10.92
C TRP A 100 25.88 -14.33 -10.33
N THR A 101 25.59 -14.83 -9.14
CA THR A 101 24.30 -14.62 -8.48
C THR A 101 24.22 -13.30 -7.71
N GLY A 102 25.38 -12.67 -7.45
CA GLY A 102 25.49 -11.49 -6.61
C GLY A 102 25.33 -11.75 -5.10
N VAL A 103 25.06 -13.00 -4.69
CA VAL A 103 24.93 -13.43 -3.27
C VAL A 103 25.55 -14.83 -3.04
N PRO A 104 26.84 -15.04 -3.36
CA PRO A 104 27.49 -16.36 -3.26
C PRO A 104 27.52 -16.93 -1.83
N GLU A 105 27.38 -16.09 -0.80
CA GLU A 105 27.37 -16.49 0.61
C GLU A 105 26.12 -17.31 0.98
N LEU A 106 25.07 -17.26 0.15
CA LEU A 106 23.87 -18.05 0.34
C LEU A 106 24.13 -19.57 0.28
N PHE A 107 25.04 -20.01 -0.59
CA PHE A 107 25.19 -21.44 -0.93
C PHE A 107 25.86 -22.26 0.17
N PRO A 108 26.93 -21.79 0.85
CA PRO A 108 27.47 -22.47 2.03
C PRO A 108 26.43 -22.63 3.15
N GLU A 109 25.55 -21.65 3.35
CA GLU A 109 24.46 -21.73 4.34
C GLU A 109 23.42 -22.80 3.98
N ILE A 110 23.11 -22.94 2.70
CA ILE A 110 22.22 -24.00 2.21
C ILE A 110 22.86 -25.38 2.42
N MET A 111 24.18 -25.50 2.26
CA MET A 111 24.89 -26.75 2.54
C MET A 111 24.79 -27.16 4.01
N ASP A 112 25.00 -26.23 4.94
CA ASP A 112 24.82 -26.50 6.38
C ASP A 112 23.39 -27.01 6.68
N THR A 113 22.40 -26.52 5.93
CA THR A 113 20.99 -26.92 6.04
C THR A 113 20.71 -28.31 5.45
N LEU A 114 21.36 -28.66 4.34
CA LEU A 114 21.23 -29.98 3.74
C LEU A 114 21.83 -31.06 4.63
N GLU A 115 22.90 -30.75 5.38
CA GLU A 115 23.49 -31.64 6.37
C GLU A 115 22.60 -31.83 7.61
N SER A 116 21.98 -30.76 8.12
CA SER A 116 21.13 -30.84 9.31
C SER A 116 19.79 -31.54 9.07
N LEU A 117 19.34 -31.58 7.80
CA LEU A 117 18.04 -32.12 7.37
C LEU A 117 16.84 -31.52 8.12
N GLU A 118 16.99 -30.31 8.67
CA GLU A 118 15.89 -29.58 9.29
C GLU A 118 14.87 -29.16 8.23
N SER A 119 13.74 -29.86 8.24
CA SER A 119 12.67 -29.76 7.24
C SER A 119 12.18 -28.30 6.94
N PRO A 120 11.95 -27.41 7.93
CA PRO A 120 11.63 -26.00 7.66
C PRO A 120 12.79 -25.21 7.05
N ALA A 121 14.03 -25.55 7.38
CA ALA A 121 15.21 -24.88 6.87
C ALA A 121 15.45 -25.21 5.39
N VAL A 122 15.15 -26.45 4.95
CA VAL A 122 15.17 -26.84 3.53
C VAL A 122 14.17 -26.01 2.73
N SER A 123 12.95 -25.84 3.25
CA SER A 123 11.91 -25.02 2.60
C SER A 123 12.34 -23.55 2.48
N LEU A 124 12.90 -22.99 3.55
CA LEU A 124 13.45 -21.64 3.55
C LEU A 124 14.62 -21.48 2.56
N SER A 125 15.52 -22.47 2.51
CA SER A 125 16.66 -22.49 1.59
C SER A 125 16.20 -22.47 0.13
N LEU A 126 15.20 -23.27 -0.23
CA LEU A 126 14.62 -23.27 -1.57
C LEU A 126 13.93 -21.95 -1.92
N MET A 127 13.21 -21.32 -0.98
CA MET A 127 12.64 -19.98 -1.21
C MET A 127 13.71 -18.93 -1.47
N LYS A 128 14.79 -18.90 -0.67
CA LYS A 128 15.92 -18.00 -0.86
C LYS A 128 16.64 -18.26 -2.18
N LEU A 129 16.89 -19.54 -2.51
CA LEU A 129 17.55 -19.95 -3.75
C LEU A 129 16.72 -19.55 -4.97
N THR A 130 15.42 -19.82 -4.98
CA THR A 130 14.56 -19.46 -6.11
C THR A 130 14.46 -17.95 -6.33
N SER A 131 14.36 -17.14 -5.25
CA SER A 131 14.43 -15.68 -5.34
C SER A 131 15.78 -15.18 -5.87
N CYS A 132 16.88 -15.76 -5.37
CA CYS A 132 18.24 -15.45 -5.82
C CYS A 132 18.40 -15.76 -7.31
N LEU A 133 17.99 -16.95 -7.73
CA LEU A 133 18.09 -17.40 -9.12
C LEU A 133 17.23 -16.54 -10.05
N GLU A 134 16.00 -16.19 -9.65
CA GLU A 134 15.11 -15.31 -10.42
C GLU A 134 15.76 -13.94 -10.68
N ARG A 135 16.37 -13.34 -9.64
CA ARG A 135 17.12 -12.09 -9.79
C ARG A 135 18.33 -12.25 -10.70
N ALA A 136 19.15 -13.28 -10.47
CA ALA A 136 20.40 -13.50 -11.21
C ALA A 136 20.13 -13.77 -12.69
N LEU A 137 19.10 -14.56 -13.01
CA LEU A 137 18.66 -14.78 -14.39
C LEU A 137 18.18 -13.48 -15.04
N GLY A 138 17.53 -12.59 -14.29
CA GLY A 138 17.18 -11.26 -14.81
C GLY A 138 18.40 -10.39 -15.12
N ASP A 139 19.48 -10.48 -14.34
CA ASP A 139 20.75 -9.80 -14.65
C ASP A 139 21.37 -10.35 -15.94
N VAL A 140 21.35 -11.68 -16.11
CA VAL A 140 21.82 -12.35 -17.34
C VAL A 140 20.97 -11.97 -18.55
N PHE A 141 19.64 -11.91 -18.39
CA PHE A 141 18.73 -11.49 -19.45
C PHE A 141 19.11 -10.10 -19.99
N LEU A 142 19.46 -9.17 -19.10
CA LEU A 142 19.84 -7.79 -19.45
C LEU A 142 21.19 -7.68 -20.18
N LEU A 143 21.96 -8.77 -20.33
CA LEU A 143 23.08 -8.79 -21.27
C LEU A 143 22.59 -8.60 -22.71
N ILE A 144 21.41 -9.12 -23.05
CA ILE A 144 20.87 -9.13 -24.42
C ILE A 144 19.60 -8.28 -24.53
N GLY A 145 18.67 -8.44 -23.57
CA GLY A 145 17.38 -7.76 -23.56
C GLY A 145 17.46 -6.32 -23.03
N LYS A 146 16.35 -5.59 -23.18
CA LYS A 146 16.22 -4.20 -22.69
C LYS A 146 15.40 -4.07 -21.41
N GLU A 147 14.29 -4.81 -21.33
CA GLU A 147 13.39 -4.81 -20.18
C GLU A 147 13.19 -6.24 -19.70
N CYS A 148 13.59 -6.52 -18.47
CA CYS A 148 13.45 -7.85 -17.89
C CYS A 148 11.96 -8.20 -17.72
N PRO A 149 11.50 -9.38 -18.17
CA PRO A 149 10.16 -9.85 -17.89
C PRO A 149 9.84 -9.83 -16.39
N PHE A 150 8.60 -9.47 -16.05
CA PHE A 150 8.14 -9.41 -14.66
C PHE A 150 7.85 -10.79 -14.06
N LEU A 151 7.38 -11.74 -14.88
CA LEU A 151 7.05 -13.09 -14.43
C LEU A 151 8.22 -14.05 -14.69
N LEU A 152 8.62 -14.83 -13.67
CA LEU A 152 9.66 -15.86 -13.80
C LEU A 152 9.39 -16.82 -14.96
N ARG A 153 8.13 -17.23 -15.16
CA ARG A 153 7.75 -18.11 -16.29
C ARG A 153 8.14 -17.49 -17.64
N ASP A 154 7.90 -16.20 -17.82
CA ASP A 154 8.17 -15.50 -19.07
C ASP A 154 9.68 -15.25 -19.23
N LEU A 155 10.39 -15.01 -18.13
CA LEU A 155 11.85 -14.97 -18.08
C LEU A 155 12.47 -16.31 -18.52
N LEU A 156 12.01 -17.43 -17.97
CA LEU A 156 12.48 -18.78 -18.34
C LEU A 156 12.12 -19.20 -19.77
N ALA A 157 11.08 -18.59 -20.35
CA ALA A 157 10.68 -18.81 -21.74
C ALA A 157 11.40 -17.89 -22.74
N SER A 158 12.24 -16.96 -22.26
CA SER A 158 12.89 -15.97 -23.11
C SER A 158 13.95 -16.57 -24.03
N GLU A 159 14.03 -16.01 -25.25
CA GLU A 159 15.09 -16.38 -26.20
C GLU A 159 16.45 -15.88 -25.73
N GLU A 160 16.49 -14.77 -24.99
CA GLU A 160 17.68 -14.16 -24.44
C GLU A 160 18.42 -15.13 -23.52
N LEU A 161 17.73 -15.75 -22.56
CA LEU A 161 18.36 -16.75 -21.70
C LEU A 161 18.68 -18.04 -22.45
N ALA A 162 17.82 -18.46 -23.39
CA ALA A 162 18.09 -19.63 -24.22
C ALA A 162 19.34 -19.47 -25.10
N ARG A 163 19.68 -18.25 -25.52
CA ARG A 163 20.94 -17.96 -26.26
C ARG A 163 22.19 -18.06 -25.38
N VAL A 164 22.05 -17.80 -24.08
CA VAL A 164 23.18 -17.88 -23.13
C VAL A 164 23.38 -19.30 -22.62
N PHE A 165 22.30 -19.94 -22.15
CA PHE A 165 22.36 -21.23 -21.46
C PHE A 165 22.00 -22.43 -22.34
N GLY A 166 21.32 -22.21 -23.46
CA GLY A 166 20.77 -23.26 -24.32
C GLY A 166 19.31 -23.60 -23.98
N PRO A 167 18.46 -23.87 -24.99
CA PRO A 167 17.05 -24.21 -24.75
C PRO A 167 16.83 -25.42 -23.82
N PRO A 168 17.56 -26.55 -23.94
CA PRO A 168 17.35 -27.70 -23.05
C PRO A 168 17.64 -27.38 -21.57
N VAL A 169 18.65 -26.56 -21.29
CA VAL A 169 18.98 -26.12 -19.92
C VAL A 169 17.84 -25.28 -19.33
N MET A 170 17.27 -24.37 -20.13
CA MET A 170 16.10 -23.59 -19.72
C MET A 170 14.87 -24.48 -19.51
N ASP A 171 14.70 -25.53 -20.31
CA ASP A 171 13.62 -26.51 -20.13
C ASP A 171 13.76 -27.28 -18.81
N VAL A 172 14.97 -27.66 -18.39
CA VAL A 172 15.22 -28.22 -17.05
C VAL A 172 14.71 -27.26 -15.96
N LEU A 173 15.07 -25.97 -16.02
CA LEU A 173 14.58 -24.98 -15.04
C LEU A 173 13.05 -24.85 -15.04
N LYS A 174 12.40 -24.96 -16.20
CA LYS A 174 10.93 -24.92 -16.30
C LYS A 174 10.27 -26.09 -15.58
N VAL A 175 10.91 -27.27 -15.51
CA VAL A 175 10.44 -28.43 -14.74
C VAL A 175 10.38 -28.11 -13.24
N PHE A 176 11.45 -27.52 -12.70
CA PHE A 176 11.57 -27.26 -11.26
C PHE A 176 10.79 -26.04 -10.77
N VAL A 177 10.91 -24.89 -11.46
CA VAL A 177 10.44 -23.60 -10.92
C VAL A 177 9.51 -22.80 -11.85
N GLY A 178 9.31 -23.26 -13.09
CA GLY A 178 8.62 -22.47 -14.11
C GLY A 178 7.12 -22.75 -14.28
N SER A 179 6.75 -23.99 -14.60
CA SER A 179 5.39 -24.32 -15.04
C SER A 179 4.51 -24.84 -13.89
N PRO A 180 3.23 -24.41 -13.76
CA PRO A 180 2.29 -24.99 -12.80
C PRO A 180 1.90 -26.45 -13.12
N ARG A 181 2.28 -26.95 -14.31
CA ARG A 181 2.15 -28.38 -14.69
C ARG A 181 3.37 -29.22 -14.31
N GLY A 182 4.46 -28.58 -13.85
CA GLY A 182 5.66 -29.22 -13.32
C GLY A 182 5.70 -29.12 -11.80
N LEU A 183 6.89 -29.14 -11.19
CA LEU A 183 7.05 -29.05 -9.74
C LEU A 183 6.62 -27.68 -9.19
N ASN A 184 6.88 -26.61 -9.95
CA ASN A 184 6.54 -25.22 -9.60
C ASN A 184 6.98 -24.83 -8.17
N LEU A 185 8.15 -25.30 -7.74
CA LEU A 185 8.61 -25.23 -6.34
C LEU A 185 8.58 -23.79 -5.81
N ARG A 186 8.96 -22.83 -6.64
CA ARG A 186 8.91 -21.39 -6.31
C ARG A 186 7.53 -20.99 -5.81
N ASN A 187 6.48 -21.21 -6.60
CA ASN A 187 5.14 -20.74 -6.23
C ASN A 187 4.52 -21.59 -5.12
N VAL A 188 4.72 -22.91 -5.14
CA VAL A 188 4.19 -23.80 -4.10
C VAL A 188 4.72 -23.42 -2.71
N LEU A 189 6.00 -23.07 -2.60
CA LEU A 189 6.62 -22.66 -1.33
C LEU A 189 6.27 -21.23 -0.93
N TRP A 190 6.45 -20.25 -1.82
CA TRP A 190 6.18 -18.83 -1.49
C TRP A 190 4.73 -18.54 -1.14
N HIS A 191 3.79 -19.38 -1.59
CA HIS A 191 2.37 -19.30 -1.23
C HIS A 191 2.00 -20.19 -0.03
N GLY A 192 2.95 -20.88 0.59
CA GLY A 192 2.72 -21.70 1.79
C GLY A 192 1.79 -22.90 1.57
N PHE A 193 1.85 -23.54 0.40
CA PHE A 193 1.08 -24.76 0.13
C PHE A 193 1.77 -26.03 0.64
N ALA A 194 3.08 -26.15 0.43
CA ALA A 194 3.84 -27.32 0.89
C ALA A 194 4.19 -27.18 2.37
N ALA A 195 3.78 -28.17 3.16
CA ALA A 195 4.28 -28.34 4.51
C ALA A 195 5.76 -28.74 4.46
N PRO A 196 6.55 -28.39 5.49
CA PRO A 196 7.99 -28.59 5.44
C PRO A 196 8.37 -30.07 5.27
N GLN A 197 7.56 -31.03 5.74
CA GLN A 197 7.83 -32.47 5.58
C GLN A 197 7.48 -33.02 4.19
N GLU A 198 6.71 -32.29 3.40
CA GLU A 198 6.28 -32.71 2.07
C GLU A 198 7.34 -32.41 0.99
N LEU A 199 8.41 -31.69 1.34
CA LEU A 199 9.41 -31.23 0.39
C LEU A 199 10.70 -32.06 0.47
N PRO A 200 11.00 -32.90 -0.55
CA PRO A 200 12.26 -33.64 -0.60
C PRO A 200 13.49 -32.71 -0.61
N PRO A 201 14.47 -32.89 0.29
CA PRO A 201 15.73 -32.13 0.30
C PRO A 201 16.54 -32.25 -1.00
N LYS A 202 16.30 -33.34 -1.74
CA LYS A 202 16.90 -33.65 -3.04
C LYS A 202 16.70 -32.54 -4.07
N TYR A 203 15.52 -31.89 -4.04
CA TYR A 203 15.26 -30.75 -4.93
C TYR A 203 16.12 -29.53 -4.58
N CYS A 204 16.37 -29.28 -3.29
CA CYS A 204 17.25 -28.21 -2.85
C CYS A 204 18.70 -28.45 -3.32
N ALA A 205 19.23 -29.66 -3.11
CA ALA A 205 20.54 -30.05 -3.60
C ALA A 205 20.66 -29.92 -5.13
N MET A 206 19.67 -30.41 -5.87
CA MET A 206 19.65 -30.28 -7.33
C MET A 206 19.64 -28.82 -7.78
N MET A 207 18.83 -27.96 -7.15
CA MET A 207 18.77 -26.54 -7.50
C MET A 207 20.10 -25.81 -7.22
N VAL A 208 20.84 -26.18 -6.16
CA VAL A 208 22.19 -25.67 -5.91
C VAL A 208 23.15 -26.10 -7.04
N LEU A 209 23.13 -27.37 -7.43
CA LEU A 209 23.97 -27.86 -8.54
C LEU A 209 23.64 -27.17 -9.86
N LEU A 210 22.35 -27.04 -10.20
CA LEU A 210 21.91 -26.34 -11.41
C LEU A 210 22.39 -24.89 -11.42
N THR A 211 22.38 -24.21 -10.27
CA THR A 211 22.86 -22.83 -10.16
C THR A 211 24.37 -22.73 -10.41
N ALA A 212 25.16 -23.69 -9.92
CA ALA A 212 26.60 -23.77 -10.24
C ALA A 212 26.83 -24.06 -11.73
N GLY A 213 26.10 -25.02 -12.29
CA GLY A 213 26.18 -25.37 -13.72
C GLY A 213 25.82 -24.22 -14.66
N LEU A 214 24.86 -23.37 -14.27
CA LEU A 214 24.54 -22.14 -15.00
C LEU A 214 25.70 -21.15 -14.94
N GLY A 215 26.34 -21.01 -13.77
CA GLY A 215 27.54 -20.18 -13.62
C GLY A 215 28.69 -20.62 -14.52
N GLN A 216 28.88 -21.93 -14.69
CA GLN A 216 29.88 -22.52 -15.60
C GLN A 216 29.58 -22.14 -17.07
N LEU A 217 28.33 -22.32 -17.52
CA LEU A 217 27.91 -21.95 -18.88
C LEU A 217 28.03 -20.44 -19.13
N LEU A 218 27.60 -19.62 -18.17
CA LEU A 218 27.67 -18.17 -18.26
C LEU A 218 29.12 -17.69 -18.38
N GLN A 219 30.04 -18.26 -17.59
CA GLN A 219 31.45 -17.90 -17.68
C GLN A 219 32.00 -18.15 -19.10
N GLY A 220 31.64 -19.28 -19.72
CA GLY A 220 31.96 -19.57 -21.11
C GLY A 220 31.42 -18.51 -22.07
N HIS A 221 30.14 -18.16 -21.93
CA HIS A 221 29.49 -17.15 -22.76
C HIS A 221 30.12 -15.76 -22.63
N LEU A 222 30.42 -15.32 -21.40
CA LEU A 222 31.04 -14.01 -21.14
C LEU A 222 32.45 -13.94 -21.73
N ARG A 223 33.24 -15.03 -21.62
CA ARG A 223 34.56 -15.12 -22.26
C ARG A 223 34.48 -15.03 -23.79
N GLN A 224 33.51 -15.70 -24.39
CA GLN A 224 33.32 -15.69 -25.85
C GLN A 224 32.84 -14.33 -26.37
N THR A 225 31.97 -13.65 -25.63
CA THR A 225 31.36 -12.38 -26.06
C THR A 225 32.10 -11.14 -25.61
N GLY A 226 33.05 -11.26 -24.67
CA GLY A 226 33.78 -10.13 -24.08
C GLY A 226 32.90 -9.19 -23.24
N ARG A 227 31.73 -9.65 -22.80
CA ARG A 227 30.77 -8.87 -22.00
C ARG A 227 31.02 -9.06 -20.51
N THR A 228 30.59 -8.08 -19.72
CA THR A 228 30.61 -8.13 -18.26
C THR A 228 29.18 -8.18 -17.73
N LEU A 229 28.93 -9.08 -16.77
CA LEU A 229 27.65 -9.13 -16.05
C LEU A 229 27.58 -7.97 -15.06
N ALA A 230 26.50 -7.20 -15.10
CA ALA A 230 26.21 -6.14 -14.15
C ALA A 230 25.03 -6.54 -13.27
N HIS A 231 25.20 -6.45 -11.96
CA HIS A 231 24.14 -6.71 -11.00
C HIS A 231 23.25 -5.49 -10.83
N ARG A 232 21.94 -5.68 -10.88
CA ARG A 232 21.01 -4.64 -10.50
C ARG A 232 21.23 -4.27 -9.02
N PRO A 233 21.00 -3.02 -8.60
CA PRO A 233 21.07 -2.65 -7.18
C PRO A 233 19.92 -3.28 -6.39
N PHE A 234 20.14 -3.55 -5.10
CA PHE A 234 19.05 -3.95 -4.20
C PHE A 234 18.14 -2.76 -3.89
N VAL A 235 16.88 -3.05 -3.62
CA VAL A 235 15.87 -2.07 -3.23
C VAL A 235 15.90 -1.91 -1.71
N THR A 236 16.06 -0.66 -1.26
CA THR A 236 15.88 -0.32 0.16
C THR A 236 14.40 -0.13 0.47
N LEU A 237 13.92 -0.75 1.56
CA LEU A 237 12.56 -0.51 2.05
C LEU A 237 12.50 0.89 2.70
N THR A 238 11.92 1.85 1.98
CA THR A 238 11.81 3.25 2.42
C THR A 238 10.50 3.51 3.18
N ASN A 239 10.45 4.59 3.97
CA ASN A 239 9.28 5.03 4.73
C ASN A 239 8.77 4.04 5.80
N LEU A 240 9.65 3.16 6.30
CA LEU A 240 9.29 2.23 7.37
C LEU A 240 8.97 2.95 8.68
N GLU A 241 9.58 4.11 8.95
CA GLU A 241 9.32 4.93 10.16
C GLU A 241 7.82 5.23 10.33
N ASP A 242 7.13 5.52 9.23
CA ASP A 242 5.70 5.75 9.23
C ASP A 242 4.92 4.49 9.60
N LEU A 243 5.45 3.31 9.32
CA LEU A 243 4.81 2.01 9.54
C LEU A 243 5.13 1.38 10.90
N ILE A 244 5.93 2.03 11.75
CA ILE A 244 6.23 1.54 13.10
C ILE A 244 5.04 1.88 14.01
N VAL A 245 4.17 0.90 14.25
CA VAL A 245 2.97 1.05 15.07
C VAL A 245 3.01 0.17 16.29
N PHE A 246 3.37 -1.09 16.06
CA PHE A 246 3.52 -2.07 17.11
C PHE A 246 4.83 -1.85 17.86
N PRO A 247 4.83 -2.01 19.20
CA PRO A 247 6.06 -2.01 19.97
C PRO A 247 6.97 -3.16 19.55
N ASP A 248 8.22 -3.08 19.99
CA ASP A 248 9.17 -4.17 19.82
C ASP A 248 8.69 -5.47 20.49
N VAL A 249 8.79 -6.57 19.76
CA VAL A 249 8.47 -7.92 20.22
C VAL A 249 9.59 -8.37 21.17
N THR A 250 9.31 -8.31 22.47
CA THR A 250 10.26 -8.71 23.53
C THR A 250 10.31 -10.23 23.72
N HIS A 251 11.30 -10.73 24.47
CA HIS A 251 11.36 -12.15 24.84
C HIS A 251 10.10 -12.65 25.55
N GLU A 252 9.46 -11.82 26.37
CA GLU A 252 8.19 -12.14 27.01
C GLU A 252 7.07 -12.30 25.98
N VAL A 253 7.01 -11.42 24.97
CA VAL A 253 6.03 -11.53 23.87
C VAL A 253 6.24 -12.83 23.10
N LEU A 254 7.50 -13.16 22.79
CA LEU A 254 7.84 -14.39 22.06
C LEU A 254 7.41 -15.66 22.82
N ALA A 255 7.57 -15.68 24.15
CA ALA A 255 7.15 -16.81 24.96
C ALA A 255 5.63 -17.02 24.93
N VAL A 256 4.84 -15.93 24.97
CA VAL A 256 3.38 -16.02 24.84
C VAL A 256 2.98 -16.44 23.42
N LEU A 257 3.64 -15.88 22.41
CA LEU A 257 3.38 -16.21 21.01
C LEU A 257 3.61 -17.72 20.76
N GLU A 258 4.67 -18.29 21.32
CA GLU A 258 4.98 -19.72 21.23
C GLU A 258 3.86 -20.61 21.83
N GLU A 259 3.22 -20.15 22.91
CA GLU A 259 2.06 -20.84 23.49
C GLU A 259 0.81 -20.69 22.60
N VAL A 260 0.54 -19.47 22.14
CA VAL A 260 -0.66 -19.14 21.35
C VAL A 260 -0.63 -19.80 19.97
N MET A 261 0.52 -19.86 19.30
CA MET A 261 0.62 -20.47 17.97
C MET A 261 0.23 -21.96 17.97
N ARG A 262 0.48 -22.69 19.06
CA ARG A 262 0.12 -24.11 19.19
C ARG A 262 -1.39 -24.31 19.42
N LYS A 263 -2.08 -23.27 19.91
CA LYS A 263 -3.50 -23.32 20.30
C LYS A 263 -4.42 -22.63 19.29
N SER A 264 -3.88 -21.74 18.45
CA SER A 264 -4.67 -20.96 17.50
C SER A 264 -5.17 -21.80 16.33
N ALA A 265 -6.45 -21.63 15.98
CA ALA A 265 -7.04 -22.22 14.78
C ALA A 265 -6.51 -21.61 13.48
N PHE A 266 -5.76 -20.51 13.53
CA PHE A 266 -5.10 -19.93 12.36
C PHE A 266 -3.96 -20.82 11.84
N VAL A 267 -3.28 -21.54 12.74
CA VAL A 267 -2.12 -22.37 12.38
C VAL A 267 -2.58 -23.72 11.83
N LEU A 268 -2.02 -24.12 10.69
CA LEU A 268 -2.19 -25.46 10.14
C LEU A 268 -1.23 -26.41 10.86
N LYS A 269 -1.72 -27.56 11.34
CA LYS A 269 -0.90 -28.53 12.10
C LYS A 269 0.40 -28.93 11.38
N PRO A 270 0.40 -29.23 10.06
CA PRO A 270 1.63 -29.55 9.33
C PRO A 270 2.64 -28.41 9.28
N MET A 271 2.18 -27.16 9.46
CA MET A 271 3.01 -25.95 9.34
C MET A 271 3.57 -25.45 10.67
N VAL A 272 3.24 -26.08 11.80
CA VAL A 272 3.76 -25.70 13.12
C VAL A 272 5.29 -25.58 13.15
N PRO A 273 6.08 -26.48 12.52
CA PRO A 273 7.54 -26.35 12.50
C PRO A 273 8.04 -25.08 11.78
N CYS A 274 7.31 -24.58 10.79
CA CYS A 274 7.64 -23.30 10.15
C CYS A 274 7.42 -22.12 11.11
N TRP A 275 6.36 -22.15 11.93
CA TRP A 275 6.12 -21.14 12.97
C TRP A 275 7.18 -21.17 14.08
N GLU A 276 7.61 -22.36 14.51
CA GLU A 276 8.72 -22.50 15.44
C GLU A 276 10.01 -21.88 14.86
N ALA A 277 10.29 -22.17 13.58
CA ALA A 277 11.42 -21.58 12.87
C ALA A 277 11.34 -20.05 12.75
N VAL A 278 10.16 -19.45 12.56
CA VAL A 278 9.97 -17.98 12.59
C VAL A 278 10.52 -17.40 13.90
N LEU A 279 10.14 -17.99 15.04
CA LEU A 279 10.57 -17.49 16.35
C LEU A 279 12.08 -17.65 16.56
N VAL A 280 12.64 -18.79 16.14
CA VAL A 280 14.09 -19.03 16.19
C VAL A 280 14.84 -17.99 15.35
N LYS A 281 14.42 -17.75 14.10
CA LYS A 281 15.08 -16.79 13.21
C LYS A 281 14.97 -15.36 13.73
N PHE A 282 13.84 -14.98 14.33
CA PHE A 282 13.72 -13.67 14.98
C PHE A 282 14.66 -13.53 16.18
N LYS A 283 14.72 -14.53 17.07
CA LYS A 283 15.64 -14.55 18.23
C LYS A 283 17.11 -14.50 17.82
N SER A 284 17.47 -15.11 16.70
CA SER A 284 18.83 -15.11 16.14
C SER A 284 19.14 -13.90 15.26
N HIS A 285 18.31 -12.84 15.28
CA HIS A 285 18.48 -11.63 14.46
C HIS A 285 18.51 -11.88 12.94
N ARG A 286 17.97 -13.01 12.48
CA ARG A 286 17.82 -13.35 11.06
C ARG A 286 16.47 -12.85 10.55
N PHE A 287 16.33 -11.52 10.45
CA PHE A 287 15.05 -10.87 10.21
C PHE A 287 14.45 -11.16 8.83
N ALA A 288 15.27 -11.27 7.78
CA ALA A 288 14.79 -11.67 6.45
C ALA A 288 14.18 -13.08 6.47
N ASP A 289 14.89 -14.05 7.04
CA ASP A 289 14.41 -15.43 7.15
C ASP A 289 13.12 -15.54 7.96
N CYS A 290 13.04 -14.79 9.06
CA CYS A 290 11.82 -14.66 9.86
C CYS A 290 10.66 -14.14 9.00
N ALA A 291 10.87 -13.04 8.26
CA ALA A 291 9.85 -12.45 7.40
C ALA A 291 9.43 -13.39 6.27
N ILE A 292 10.37 -14.07 5.60
CA ILE A 292 10.07 -15.02 4.52
C ILE A 292 9.16 -16.13 5.04
N LEU A 293 9.54 -16.80 6.13
CA LEU A 293 8.72 -17.86 6.73
C LEU A 293 7.37 -17.29 7.15
N LEU A 294 7.34 -16.17 7.86
CA LEU A 294 6.11 -15.58 8.39
C LEU A 294 5.12 -15.18 7.30
N LEU A 295 5.60 -14.66 6.16
CA LEU A 295 4.74 -14.30 5.03
C LEU A 295 4.05 -15.52 4.42
N THR A 296 4.77 -16.64 4.26
CA THR A 296 4.15 -17.90 3.80
C THR A 296 3.10 -18.41 4.78
N GLN A 297 3.37 -18.26 6.09
CA GLN A 297 2.47 -18.71 7.14
C GLN A 297 1.23 -17.82 7.28
N LEU A 298 1.38 -16.51 7.11
CA LEU A 298 0.27 -15.58 7.03
C LEU A 298 -0.64 -15.91 5.84
N GLU A 299 -0.06 -16.19 4.67
CA GLU A 299 -0.85 -16.56 3.49
C GLU A 299 -1.62 -17.87 3.71
N ALA A 300 -0.95 -18.89 4.26
CA ALA A 300 -1.56 -20.19 4.55
C ALA A 300 -2.68 -20.09 5.60
N GLY A 301 -2.45 -19.36 6.70
CA GLY A 301 -3.47 -19.13 7.74
C GLY A 301 -4.65 -18.32 7.23
N LEU A 302 -4.40 -17.23 6.49
CA LEU A 302 -5.47 -16.43 5.89
C LEU A 302 -6.24 -17.21 4.83
N ARG A 303 -5.59 -18.08 4.05
CA ARG A 303 -6.26 -19.00 3.11
C ARG A 303 -7.21 -19.94 3.83
N LYS A 304 -6.80 -20.48 4.99
CA LYS A 304 -7.67 -21.33 5.81
C LYS A 304 -8.91 -20.58 6.28
N VAL A 305 -8.74 -19.38 6.83
CA VAL A 305 -9.87 -18.53 7.27
C VAL A 305 -10.75 -18.17 6.09
N PHE A 306 -10.15 -17.74 4.97
CA PHE A 306 -10.84 -17.42 3.73
C PHE A 306 -11.73 -18.56 3.24
N ALA A 307 -11.20 -19.79 3.20
CA ALA A 307 -11.92 -20.97 2.76
C ALA A 307 -13.11 -21.29 3.69
N ALA A 308 -12.94 -21.09 5.00
CA ALA A 308 -14.00 -21.28 5.98
C ALA A 308 -15.11 -20.23 5.87
N VAL A 309 -14.77 -18.93 5.90
CA VAL A 309 -15.77 -17.84 5.93
C VAL A 309 -16.52 -17.67 4.61
N ASN A 310 -15.93 -18.09 3.50
CA ASN A 310 -16.59 -18.11 2.19
C ASN A 310 -17.21 -19.47 1.83
N ALA A 311 -17.19 -20.45 2.75
CA ALA A 311 -17.72 -21.80 2.55
C ALA A 311 -17.18 -22.48 1.27
N CYS A 312 -15.86 -22.40 1.05
CA CYS A 312 -15.19 -22.92 -0.13
C CYS A 312 -13.95 -23.77 0.23
N PRO A 313 -14.10 -24.89 0.95
CA PRO A 313 -12.98 -25.68 1.48
C PRO A 313 -12.00 -26.18 0.40
N GLY A 314 -12.47 -26.43 -0.83
CA GLY A 314 -11.61 -26.80 -1.96
C GLY A 314 -10.54 -25.75 -2.29
N ARG A 315 -10.78 -24.48 -1.98
CA ARG A 315 -9.84 -23.37 -2.21
C ARG A 315 -8.64 -23.36 -1.27
N LEU A 316 -8.66 -24.20 -0.23
CA LEU A 316 -7.48 -24.44 0.59
C LEU A 316 -6.38 -25.16 -0.20
N ARG A 317 -6.76 -26.00 -1.20
CA ARG A 317 -5.86 -26.87 -1.97
C ARG A 317 -5.67 -26.46 -3.43
N THR A 318 -6.06 -25.25 -3.82
CA THR A 318 -5.92 -24.78 -5.21
C THR A 318 -4.47 -24.40 -5.51
N ALA A 319 -3.62 -25.40 -5.73
CA ALA A 319 -2.26 -25.26 -6.27
C ALA A 319 -2.13 -25.99 -7.61
N GLU A 320 -3.23 -26.14 -8.36
CA GLU A 320 -3.30 -26.95 -9.58
C GLU A 320 -3.07 -26.13 -10.85
N SER A 321 -2.60 -26.77 -11.92
CA SER A 321 -2.50 -26.11 -13.24
C SER A 321 -3.84 -25.71 -13.86
N THR A 322 -4.94 -26.30 -13.39
CA THR A 322 -6.32 -26.14 -13.89
C THR A 322 -7.09 -25.05 -13.14
N ALA A 323 -6.55 -24.52 -12.05
CA ALA A 323 -7.18 -23.49 -11.22
C ALA A 323 -6.16 -22.42 -10.83
N LEU A 324 -6.58 -21.16 -10.73
CA LEU A 324 -5.70 -20.13 -10.20
C LEU A 324 -5.36 -20.42 -8.73
N TYR A 325 -4.13 -20.09 -8.35
CA TYR A 325 -3.68 -20.24 -6.99
C TYR A 325 -4.48 -19.28 -6.10
N THR A 326 -4.98 -19.77 -4.96
CA THR A 326 -5.61 -18.89 -3.96
C THR A 326 -4.51 -18.17 -3.18
N THR A 327 -4.05 -17.04 -3.72
CA THR A 327 -2.94 -16.22 -3.19
C THR A 327 -3.45 -15.02 -2.39
N PHE A 328 -2.57 -14.22 -1.80
CA PHE A 328 -2.95 -12.94 -1.16
C PHE A 328 -3.85 -12.06 -2.04
N ASP A 329 -3.59 -11.98 -3.35
CA ASP A 329 -4.38 -11.15 -4.26
C ASP A 329 -5.85 -11.57 -4.29
N GLU A 330 -6.12 -12.87 -4.23
CA GLU A 330 -7.47 -13.40 -4.25
C GLU A 330 -8.09 -13.43 -2.83
N ILE A 331 -7.29 -13.78 -1.83
CA ILE A 331 -7.68 -13.86 -0.41
C ILE A 331 -8.13 -12.48 0.09
N LEU A 332 -7.45 -11.41 -0.32
CA LEU A 332 -7.69 -10.03 0.14
C LEU A 332 -8.57 -9.21 -0.81
N ALA A 333 -9.08 -9.80 -1.90
CA ALA A 333 -9.96 -9.11 -2.85
C ALA A 333 -11.34 -8.80 -2.25
N LYS A 334 -11.98 -7.71 -2.68
CA LYS A 334 -13.35 -7.35 -2.26
C LYS A 334 -14.41 -8.36 -2.73
N HIS A 335 -14.21 -8.92 -3.93
CA HIS A 335 -15.15 -9.86 -4.55
C HIS A 335 -14.42 -11.13 -4.96
N LEU A 336 -15.13 -12.25 -4.87
CA LEU A 336 -14.73 -13.54 -5.42
C LEU A 336 -14.89 -13.53 -6.94
N ASN A 337 -14.30 -14.53 -7.62
CA ASN A 337 -14.36 -14.66 -9.08
C ASN A 337 -15.79 -14.82 -9.63
N ASP A 338 -16.73 -15.29 -8.80
CA ASP A 338 -18.15 -15.42 -9.15
C ASP A 338 -18.96 -14.14 -8.89
N GLY A 339 -18.29 -13.04 -8.51
CA GLY A 339 -18.90 -11.73 -8.22
C GLY A 339 -19.49 -11.61 -6.82
N LYS A 340 -19.50 -12.68 -6.01
CA LYS A 340 -19.94 -12.59 -4.61
C LYS A 340 -18.96 -11.77 -3.77
N ILE A 341 -19.47 -11.16 -2.71
CA ILE A 341 -18.65 -10.44 -1.74
C ILE A 341 -17.78 -11.44 -0.98
N ASN A 342 -16.48 -11.18 -0.95
CA ASN A 342 -15.56 -11.93 -0.10
C ASN A 342 -15.84 -11.61 1.37
N GLN A 343 -16.10 -12.63 2.18
CA GLN A 343 -16.42 -12.46 3.60
C GLN A 343 -15.18 -12.24 4.47
N LEU A 344 -13.97 -12.54 3.98
CA LEU A 344 -12.74 -12.41 4.78
C LEU A 344 -12.44 -10.95 5.18
N PRO A 345 -12.48 -9.94 4.30
CA PRO A 345 -12.27 -8.55 4.70
C PRO A 345 -13.26 -8.08 5.79
N LEU A 346 -14.53 -8.50 5.69
CA LEU A 346 -15.55 -8.20 6.69
C LEU A 346 -15.25 -8.89 8.03
N PHE A 347 -14.77 -10.13 7.99
CA PHE A 347 -14.40 -10.90 9.17
C PHE A 347 -13.17 -10.31 9.89
N LEU A 348 -12.13 -9.92 9.15
CA LEU A 348 -10.91 -9.36 9.73
C LEU A 348 -11.10 -7.93 10.26
N GLY A 349 -12.01 -7.18 9.64
CA GLY A 349 -12.26 -5.78 9.91
C GLY A 349 -11.25 -4.85 9.22
N GLU A 350 -11.66 -3.59 9.07
CA GLU A 350 -10.91 -2.53 8.37
C GLU A 350 -9.46 -2.38 8.87
N PRO A 351 -9.16 -2.27 10.19
CA PRO A 351 -7.79 -2.06 10.66
C PRO A 351 -6.80 -3.17 10.26
N ALA A 352 -7.26 -4.42 10.27
CA ALA A 352 -6.43 -5.56 9.89
C ALA A 352 -6.19 -5.60 8.38
N MET A 353 -7.21 -5.25 7.59
CA MET A 353 -7.09 -5.15 6.13
C MET A 353 -6.14 -4.01 5.73
N GLU A 354 -6.23 -2.86 6.38
CA GLU A 354 -5.35 -1.72 6.12
C GLU A 354 -3.88 -2.06 6.40
N PHE A 355 -3.58 -2.77 7.50
CA PHE A 355 -2.21 -3.24 7.76
C PHE A 355 -1.70 -4.17 6.65
N LEU A 356 -2.52 -5.15 6.27
CA LEU A 356 -2.16 -6.11 5.23
C LEU A 356 -1.89 -5.40 3.90
N TRP A 357 -2.75 -4.45 3.48
CA TRP A 357 -2.53 -3.71 2.25
C TRP A 357 -1.33 -2.77 2.31
N ASP A 358 -1.05 -2.13 3.44
CA ASP A 358 0.13 -1.29 3.61
C ASP A 358 1.42 -2.11 3.41
N PHE A 359 1.53 -3.27 4.05
CA PHE A 359 2.75 -4.08 3.96
C PHE A 359 2.88 -4.89 2.66
N LEU A 360 1.76 -5.36 2.10
CA LEU A 360 1.78 -6.33 1.00
C LEU A 360 1.44 -5.72 -0.37
N ASN A 361 0.51 -4.77 -0.48
CA ASN A 361 -0.11 -4.42 -1.77
C ASN A 361 0.17 -2.99 -2.25
N HIS A 362 0.13 -2.00 -1.36
CA HIS A 362 0.21 -0.59 -1.79
C HIS A 362 1.53 -0.31 -2.51
N GLN A 363 1.46 0.34 -3.67
CA GLN A 363 2.64 0.58 -4.52
C GLN A 363 3.74 1.38 -3.81
N GLU A 364 3.34 2.27 -2.91
CA GLU A 364 4.21 3.08 -2.07
C GLU A 364 4.42 2.49 -0.67
N GLY A 365 3.83 1.33 -0.41
CA GLY A 365 4.18 0.47 0.71
C GLY A 365 5.43 -0.35 0.41
N PRO A 366 6.00 -1.01 1.44
CA PRO A 366 7.20 -1.80 1.30
C PRO A 366 7.04 -3.01 0.35
N ARG A 367 5.80 -3.50 0.15
CA ARG A 367 5.49 -4.68 -0.68
C ARG A 367 6.42 -5.86 -0.34
N VAL A 368 6.57 -6.11 0.97
CA VAL A 368 7.63 -6.97 1.52
C VAL A 368 7.64 -8.36 0.89
N ARG A 369 6.47 -8.93 0.62
CA ARG A 369 6.31 -10.25 0.00
C ARG A 369 6.86 -10.27 -1.41
N ASP A 370 6.46 -9.31 -2.26
CA ASP A 370 6.89 -9.28 -3.65
C ASP A 370 8.40 -9.07 -3.71
N ARG A 371 8.92 -8.08 -2.98
CA ARG A 371 10.34 -7.73 -2.97
C ARG A 371 11.24 -8.89 -2.51
N LEU A 372 10.84 -9.63 -1.46
CA LEU A 372 11.57 -10.81 -1.00
C LEU A 372 11.47 -11.99 -2.00
N SER A 373 10.27 -12.24 -2.56
CA SER A 373 10.04 -13.36 -3.48
C SER A 373 10.70 -13.21 -4.87
N HIS A 374 11.11 -11.99 -5.23
CA HIS A 374 11.87 -11.67 -6.43
C HIS A 374 13.37 -11.41 -6.16
N GLY A 375 13.81 -11.59 -4.90
CA GLY A 375 15.20 -11.38 -4.49
C GLY A 375 15.64 -9.91 -4.55
N GLU A 376 14.72 -8.95 -4.58
CA GLU A 376 15.03 -7.53 -4.80
C GLU A 376 15.62 -6.83 -3.57
N VAL A 377 15.57 -7.45 -2.40
CA VAL A 377 16.05 -6.89 -1.13
C VAL A 377 17.22 -7.74 -0.63
N SER A 378 18.23 -7.06 -0.08
CA SER A 378 19.36 -7.70 0.59
C SER A 378 18.88 -8.43 1.86
N LEU A 379 19.13 -9.74 1.96
CA LEU A 379 18.73 -10.54 3.12
C LEU A 379 19.49 -10.15 4.40
N PRO A 380 20.82 -9.89 4.37
CA PRO A 380 21.54 -9.44 5.56
C PRO A 380 21.12 -8.05 6.05
N GLU A 381 20.73 -7.15 5.14
CA GLU A 381 20.34 -5.77 5.45
C GLU A 381 18.82 -5.61 5.62
N PHE A 382 18.07 -6.71 5.74
CA PHE A 382 16.63 -6.62 5.87
C PHE A 382 16.24 -5.93 7.19
N PRO A 383 15.40 -4.88 7.16
CA PRO A 383 15.09 -4.08 8.34
C PRO A 383 14.42 -4.89 9.46
N ARG A 384 14.97 -4.77 10.68
CA ARG A 384 14.39 -5.36 11.89
C ARG A 384 12.95 -4.90 12.10
N GLU A 385 12.70 -3.62 11.86
CA GLU A 385 11.42 -2.96 12.07
C GLU A 385 10.33 -3.64 11.24
N ALA A 386 10.61 -3.97 9.97
CA ALA A 386 9.66 -4.64 9.10
C ALA A 386 9.30 -6.04 9.62
N ALA A 387 10.30 -6.84 10.02
CA ALA A 387 10.07 -8.16 10.61
C ALA A 387 9.30 -8.06 11.93
N ASN A 388 9.61 -7.06 12.77
CA ASN A 388 8.93 -6.83 14.04
C ASN A 388 7.44 -6.51 13.84
N GLN A 389 7.11 -5.57 12.94
CA GLN A 389 5.72 -5.21 12.66
C GLN A 389 4.92 -6.40 12.12
N LEU A 390 5.49 -7.18 11.19
CA LEU A 390 4.86 -8.39 10.67
C LEU A 390 4.61 -9.42 11.78
N LEU A 391 5.59 -9.66 12.65
CA LEU A 391 5.49 -10.64 13.75
C LEU A 391 4.45 -10.22 14.78
N ALA A 392 4.46 -8.94 15.18
CA ALA A 392 3.47 -8.38 16.11
C ALA A 392 2.05 -8.47 15.55
N PHE A 393 1.85 -8.11 14.27
CA PHE A 393 0.54 -8.24 13.63
C PHE A 393 0.09 -9.70 13.50
N SER A 394 1.01 -10.60 13.15
CA SER A 394 0.72 -12.04 13.09
C SER A 394 0.28 -12.57 14.45
N PHE A 395 0.90 -12.11 15.53
CA PHE A 395 0.49 -12.47 16.87
C PHE A 395 -0.95 -12.02 17.18
N VAL A 396 -1.36 -10.83 16.73
CA VAL A 396 -2.75 -10.38 16.87
C VAL A 396 -3.71 -11.29 16.11
N LEU A 397 -3.38 -11.72 14.88
CA LEU A 397 -4.21 -12.67 14.14
C LEU A 397 -4.31 -14.03 14.85
N LEU A 398 -3.20 -14.54 15.38
CA LEU A 398 -3.17 -15.78 16.16
C LEU A 398 -4.09 -15.70 17.38
N LEU A 399 -4.02 -14.59 18.14
CA LEU A 399 -4.87 -14.34 19.30
C LEU A 399 -6.35 -14.26 18.93
N ARG A 400 -6.70 -13.53 17.86
CA ARG A 400 -8.10 -13.41 17.38
C ARG A 400 -8.73 -14.73 16.98
N LEU A 401 -7.91 -15.73 16.63
CA LEU A 401 -8.33 -17.05 16.19
C LEU A 401 -7.94 -18.15 17.20
N THR A 402 -7.71 -17.76 18.45
CA THR A 402 -7.62 -18.68 19.59
C THR A 402 -9.01 -18.89 20.19
N ASP A 403 -9.22 -20.04 20.84
CA ASP A 403 -10.46 -20.39 21.52
C ASP A 403 -10.96 -19.26 22.44
N GLU A 404 -12.27 -19.01 22.46
CA GLU A 404 -12.89 -17.96 23.26
C GLU A 404 -12.67 -18.18 24.76
N ASP A 405 -12.48 -19.42 25.21
CA ASP A 405 -12.19 -19.73 26.61
C ASP A 405 -10.73 -19.40 27.00
N LEU A 406 -9.82 -19.40 26.03
CA LEU A 406 -8.38 -19.18 26.26
C LEU A 406 -7.96 -17.72 26.04
N LEU A 407 -8.68 -16.99 25.17
CA LEU A 407 -8.38 -15.59 24.87
C LEU A 407 -8.41 -14.65 26.10
N PRO A 408 -9.36 -14.76 27.06
CA PRO A 408 -9.38 -13.95 28.27
C PRO A 408 -8.08 -14.08 29.09
N VAL A 409 -7.55 -15.30 29.20
CA VAL A 409 -6.31 -15.61 29.94
C VAL A 409 -5.13 -14.82 29.35
N PHE A 410 -5.02 -14.78 28.01
CA PHE A 410 -3.96 -14.01 27.36
C PHE A 410 -4.18 -12.49 27.47
N LYS A 411 -5.44 -12.03 27.45
CA LYS A 411 -5.82 -10.61 27.59
C LYS A 411 -5.54 -10.04 28.98
N GLU A 412 -5.32 -10.84 30.02
CA GLU A 412 -4.89 -10.29 31.32
C GLU A 412 -3.54 -9.57 31.21
N ARG A 413 -2.65 -10.08 30.34
CA ARG A 413 -1.31 -9.52 30.11
C ARG A 413 -1.40 -8.15 29.44
N ALA A 414 -0.83 -7.12 30.07
CA ALA A 414 -0.91 -5.73 29.62
C ALA A 414 -0.36 -5.53 28.18
N MET A 415 0.75 -6.20 27.86
CA MET A 415 1.35 -6.22 26.52
C MET A 415 0.39 -6.74 25.43
N VAL A 416 -0.39 -7.78 25.71
CA VAL A 416 -1.36 -8.36 24.77
C VAL A 416 -2.51 -7.40 24.53
N ARG A 417 -3.05 -6.78 25.59
CA ARG A 417 -4.07 -5.74 25.47
C ARG A 417 -3.60 -4.55 24.64
N SER A 418 -2.36 -4.10 24.88
CA SER A 418 -1.75 -3.01 24.12
C SER A 418 -1.64 -3.37 22.63
N LEU A 419 -1.12 -4.55 22.29
CA LEU A 419 -1.01 -5.04 20.91
C LEU A 419 -2.35 -5.12 20.20
N MET A 420 -3.37 -5.70 20.86
CA MET A 420 -4.72 -5.79 20.29
C MET A 420 -5.33 -4.41 20.09
N GLY A 421 -5.20 -3.49 21.06
CA GLY A 421 -5.70 -2.12 20.94
C GLY A 421 -5.04 -1.34 19.80
N LEU A 422 -3.72 -1.49 19.62
CA LEU A 422 -2.99 -0.89 18.49
C LEU A 422 -3.45 -1.45 17.14
N ALA A 423 -3.69 -2.77 17.07
CA ALA A 423 -4.19 -3.39 15.84
C ALA A 423 -5.64 -3.00 15.52
N GLU A 424 -6.49 -2.82 16.53
CA GLU A 424 -7.88 -2.36 16.37
C GLU A 424 -7.96 -0.87 15.99
N GLY A 425 -6.94 -0.08 16.30
CA GLY A 425 -6.81 1.33 15.93
C GLY A 425 -5.90 1.59 14.73
N TYR A 426 -5.45 0.54 14.02
CA TYR A 426 -4.59 0.73 12.85
C TYR A 426 -5.36 1.47 11.75
N VAL A 427 -4.68 2.46 11.13
CA VAL A 427 -5.17 3.21 9.98
C VAL A 427 -4.15 3.12 8.85
N ALA A 428 -4.60 2.99 7.60
CA ALA A 428 -3.71 2.91 6.45
C ALA A 428 -2.80 4.15 6.34
N ARG A 429 -1.51 3.91 6.12
CA ARG A 429 -0.45 4.93 6.06
C ARG A 429 0.21 4.98 4.70
N CYS A 430 0.24 3.87 3.97
CA CYS A 430 0.78 3.79 2.61
C CYS A 430 -0.30 3.91 1.53
N HIS A 431 -1.59 3.90 1.90
CA HIS A 431 -2.66 4.22 0.96
C HIS A 431 -2.44 5.62 0.34
N PRO A 432 -2.61 5.80 -1.00
CA PRO A 432 -2.33 7.07 -1.66
C PRO A 432 -3.12 8.27 -1.10
N ALA A 433 -4.35 8.06 -0.63
CA ALA A 433 -5.13 9.10 0.06
C ALA A 433 -4.54 9.48 1.42
N SER A 434 -4.08 8.51 2.21
CA SER A 434 -3.44 8.76 3.51
C SER A 434 -2.13 9.52 3.35
N ARG A 435 -1.34 9.15 2.34
CA ARG A 435 -0.12 9.87 1.96
C ARG A 435 -0.41 11.29 1.51
N LEU A 436 -1.43 11.50 0.67
CA LEU A 436 -1.86 12.83 0.27
C LEU A 436 -2.30 13.67 1.47
N LYS A 437 -3.08 13.11 2.39
CA LYS A 437 -3.47 13.76 3.64
C LYS A 437 -2.24 14.21 4.45
N LYS A 438 -1.24 13.34 4.62
CA LYS A 438 0.02 13.70 5.31
C LYS A 438 0.77 14.83 4.59
N GLN A 439 0.84 14.79 3.25
CA GLN A 439 1.46 15.85 2.44
C GLN A 439 0.75 17.19 2.59
N VAL A 440 -0.59 17.19 2.58
CA VAL A 440 -1.41 18.41 2.75
C VAL A 440 -1.20 19.01 4.13
N LEU A 441 -1.24 18.18 5.19
CA LEU A 441 -1.04 18.65 6.57
C LEU A 441 0.37 19.22 6.77
N SER A 442 1.41 18.52 6.31
CA SER A 442 2.79 19.01 6.40
C SER A 442 3.01 20.31 5.60
N CYS A 443 2.39 20.43 4.42
CA CYS A 443 2.44 21.66 3.65
C CYS A 443 1.76 22.82 4.40
N GLU A 444 0.61 22.57 5.02
CA GLU A 444 -0.10 23.59 5.76
C GLU A 444 0.69 24.08 6.97
N GLU A 445 1.28 23.16 7.75
CA GLU A 445 2.15 23.51 8.87
C GLU A 445 3.30 24.43 8.43
N SER A 446 3.90 24.14 7.27
CA SER A 446 4.95 24.97 6.69
C SER A 446 4.45 26.36 6.26
N LEU A 447 3.25 26.45 5.67
CA LEU A 447 2.66 27.72 5.23
C LEU A 447 2.19 28.58 6.40
N ARG A 448 1.83 27.99 7.54
CA ARG A 448 1.39 28.71 8.74
C ARG A 448 2.48 29.62 9.30
N ALA A 449 3.74 29.30 9.04
CA ALA A 449 4.88 30.12 9.44
C ALA A 449 5.06 31.39 8.59
N TRP A 450 4.50 31.44 7.36
CA TRP A 450 4.75 32.54 6.42
C TRP A 450 4.30 33.92 6.92
N PRO A 451 3.09 34.10 7.49
CA PRO A 451 2.66 35.40 8.00
C PRO A 451 3.48 35.89 9.21
N LEU A 452 4.20 34.97 9.87
CA LEU A 452 5.03 35.25 11.04
C LEU A 452 6.49 35.55 10.67
N LEU A 453 6.84 35.54 9.38
CA LEU A 453 8.20 35.77 8.92
C LEU A 453 8.62 37.24 9.16
N PRO A 454 9.69 37.49 9.94
CA PRO A 454 10.06 38.86 10.31
C PRO A 454 10.68 39.61 9.12
N LEU A 455 10.31 40.88 8.99
CA LEU A 455 11.01 41.86 8.15
C LEU A 455 12.10 42.55 8.98
N PRO A 456 13.30 42.81 8.40
CA PRO A 456 14.34 43.56 9.09
C PRO A 456 13.88 44.96 9.52
N GLU A 457 14.39 45.45 10.65
CA GLU A 457 14.09 46.80 11.14
C GLU A 457 14.38 47.87 10.07
N GLY A 458 13.41 48.75 9.82
CA GLY A 458 13.47 49.79 8.79
C GLY A 458 12.92 49.40 7.41
N ALA A 459 12.66 48.10 7.15
CA ALA A 459 12.11 47.64 5.86
C ALA A 459 10.59 47.87 5.72
N GLY A 460 9.86 48.07 6.83
CA GLY A 460 8.40 48.23 6.82
C GLY A 460 7.90 49.45 6.02
N GLY A 461 8.65 50.56 6.06
CA GLY A 461 8.31 51.76 5.30
C GLY A 461 8.54 51.61 3.78
N GLU A 462 9.58 50.88 3.37
CA GLU A 462 9.86 50.57 1.95
C GLU A 462 8.90 49.52 1.39
N ALA A 463 8.43 48.59 2.21
CA ALA A 463 7.43 47.59 1.85
C ALA A 463 6.05 48.22 1.59
N ALA A 464 5.59 49.13 2.46
CA ALA A 464 4.29 49.80 2.33
C ALA A 464 4.14 50.61 1.03
N GLN A 465 5.25 51.13 0.47
CA GLN A 465 5.23 51.85 -0.81
C GLN A 465 5.07 50.93 -2.04
N LEU A 466 5.29 49.63 -1.89
CA LEU A 466 5.10 48.61 -2.95
C LEU A 466 3.73 47.92 -2.89
N GLU A 467 2.92 48.14 -1.85
CA GLU A 467 1.74 47.34 -1.51
C GLU A 467 0.47 47.63 -2.34
N SER A 468 0.48 48.61 -3.24
CA SER A 468 -0.71 49.03 -3.99
C SER A 468 -0.59 48.74 -5.49
N ASN A 469 -0.77 47.47 -5.88
CA ASN A 469 -1.00 47.06 -7.28
C ASN A 469 -2.44 46.56 -7.44
N SER A 470 -3.15 47.00 -8.49
CA SER A 470 -4.55 46.59 -8.76
C SER A 470 -4.71 45.07 -8.88
N GLU A 471 -3.74 44.38 -9.48
CA GLU A 471 -3.75 42.91 -9.66
C GLU A 471 -3.75 42.14 -8.33
N THR A 472 -3.12 42.68 -7.28
CA THR A 472 -3.09 42.07 -5.93
C THR A 472 -4.48 42.12 -5.31
N ASN A 473 -5.17 43.27 -5.43
CA ASN A 473 -6.53 43.46 -4.91
C ASN A 473 -7.54 42.58 -5.66
N ASP A 474 -7.38 42.44 -6.98
CA ASP A 474 -8.23 41.55 -7.80
C ASP A 474 -8.07 40.08 -7.37
N CYS A 475 -6.84 39.64 -7.07
CA CYS A 475 -6.58 38.31 -6.52
C CYS A 475 -7.22 38.13 -5.15
N GLU A 476 -7.08 39.09 -4.23
CA GLU A 476 -7.66 39.03 -2.88
C GLU A 476 -9.19 38.92 -2.90
N SER A 477 -9.87 39.65 -3.79
CA SER A 477 -11.31 39.53 -3.99
C SER A 477 -11.69 38.11 -4.44
N LEU A 478 -11.03 37.59 -5.50
CA LEU A 478 -11.31 36.25 -6.03
C LEU A 478 -11.04 35.15 -5.01
N ILE A 479 -9.97 35.27 -4.22
CA ILE A 479 -9.66 34.32 -3.14
C ILE A 479 -10.82 34.29 -2.14
N THR A 480 -11.30 35.47 -1.72
CA THR A 480 -12.40 35.59 -0.77
C THR A 480 -13.68 34.93 -1.29
N ASP A 481 -14.01 35.17 -2.57
CA ASP A 481 -15.20 34.61 -3.21
C ASP A 481 -15.12 33.08 -3.32
N ILE A 482 -13.99 32.53 -3.79
CA ILE A 482 -13.81 31.07 -3.88
C ILE A 482 -13.81 30.45 -2.48
N MET A 483 -13.13 31.05 -1.50
CA MET A 483 -13.14 30.56 -0.13
C MET A 483 -14.55 30.55 0.45
N ALA A 484 -15.33 31.61 0.25
CA ALA A 484 -16.71 31.66 0.69
C ALA A 484 -17.52 30.51 0.08
N GLU A 485 -17.43 30.29 -1.23
CA GLU A 485 -18.12 29.18 -1.90
C GLU A 485 -17.72 27.82 -1.33
N LEU A 486 -16.42 27.52 -1.23
CA LEU A 486 -15.95 26.24 -0.70
C LEU A 486 -16.34 26.02 0.78
N CYS A 487 -16.35 27.08 1.59
CA CYS A 487 -16.74 27.01 2.98
C CYS A 487 -18.22 26.61 3.18
N HIS A 488 -19.12 26.89 2.23
CA HIS A 488 -20.52 26.42 2.29
C HIS A 488 -20.66 24.90 2.23
N HIS A 489 -19.61 24.21 1.77
CA HIS A 489 -19.57 22.78 1.61
C HIS A 489 -18.77 22.05 2.71
N LEU A 490 -18.29 22.78 3.71
CA LEU A 490 -17.74 22.19 4.93
C LEU A 490 -18.82 21.32 5.62
N PRO A 491 -18.55 20.03 5.90
CA PRO A 491 -19.53 19.18 6.54
C PRO A 491 -19.79 19.64 7.98
N VAL A 492 -21.07 19.94 8.30
CA VAL A 492 -21.54 20.34 9.65
C VAL A 492 -21.42 19.20 10.67
N LYS A 493 -21.27 17.95 10.21
CA LYS A 493 -20.94 16.78 11.03
C LYS A 493 -19.94 15.89 10.29
N LEU A 494 -18.95 15.46 11.06
CA LEU A 494 -17.82 14.65 10.64
C LEU A 494 -18.29 13.22 10.41
N CYS A 495 -18.73 12.93 9.19
CA CYS A 495 -18.88 11.55 8.77
C CYS A 495 -17.54 11.09 8.20
N VAL A 496 -16.96 10.08 8.83
CA VAL A 496 -15.86 9.27 8.27
C VAL A 496 -16.24 8.92 6.83
N PRO A 497 -15.35 9.12 5.83
CA PRO A 497 -15.64 8.74 4.46
C PRO A 497 -16.03 7.25 4.44
N PRO A 498 -17.19 6.87 3.90
CA PRO A 498 -17.50 5.46 3.68
C PRO A 498 -16.62 4.93 2.54
N ASP A 499 -16.09 3.72 2.70
CA ASP A 499 -15.39 2.91 1.69
C ASP A 499 -14.07 3.51 1.15
N LEU A 500 -13.02 3.48 1.96
CA LEU A 500 -11.63 3.36 1.48
C LEU A 500 -11.15 1.90 1.45
N ASP A 501 -12.09 0.95 1.62
CA ASP A 501 -11.92 -0.48 1.89
C ASP A 501 -11.39 -1.31 0.71
N SER A 502 -10.68 -0.71 -0.26
CA SER A 502 -10.07 -1.41 -1.38
C SER A 502 -8.95 -0.59 -2.02
N PRO A 503 -7.97 -1.23 -2.69
CA PRO A 503 -7.06 -0.52 -3.59
C PRO A 503 -7.87 0.37 -4.53
N PRO A 504 -7.54 1.67 -4.65
CA PRO A 504 -8.37 2.61 -5.36
C PRO A 504 -8.50 2.17 -6.83
N GLY A 505 -9.71 2.16 -7.36
CA GLY A 505 -9.94 1.89 -8.77
C GLY A 505 -9.09 2.82 -9.66
N ARG A 506 -8.73 2.39 -10.88
CA ARG A 506 -7.80 3.12 -11.75
C ARG A 506 -8.10 4.61 -11.88
N THR A 507 -9.37 4.97 -11.98
CA THR A 507 -9.89 6.35 -12.07
C THR A 507 -9.60 7.19 -10.82
N VAL A 508 -9.76 6.59 -9.63
CA VAL A 508 -9.46 7.24 -8.34
C VAL A 508 -7.95 7.44 -8.22
N LEU A 509 -7.16 6.42 -8.57
CA LEU A 509 -5.70 6.48 -8.50
C LEU A 509 -5.11 7.55 -9.44
N GLU A 510 -5.68 7.71 -10.64
CA GLU A 510 -5.28 8.78 -11.56
C GLU A 510 -5.48 10.17 -10.93
N VAL A 511 -6.63 10.42 -10.29
CA VAL A 511 -6.90 11.70 -9.61
C VAL A 511 -6.00 11.90 -8.39
N LEU A 512 -5.85 10.88 -7.53
CA LEU A 512 -4.95 10.94 -6.36
C LEU A 512 -3.51 11.25 -6.79
N THR A 513 -3.06 10.68 -7.92
CA THR A 513 -1.73 10.96 -8.47
C THR A 513 -1.57 12.43 -8.85
N VAL A 514 -2.58 13.02 -9.50
CA VAL A 514 -2.54 14.45 -9.85
C VAL A 514 -2.55 15.32 -8.59
N PHE A 515 -3.41 15.02 -7.60
CA PHE A 515 -3.44 15.76 -6.33
C PHE A 515 -2.11 15.71 -5.59
N ARG A 516 -1.45 14.56 -5.56
CA ARG A 516 -0.13 14.43 -4.93
C ARG A 516 0.94 15.26 -5.62
N LYS A 517 0.91 15.34 -6.96
CA LYS A 517 1.82 16.23 -7.70
C LYS A 517 1.56 17.70 -7.39
N ILE A 518 0.29 18.12 -7.30
CA ILE A 518 -0.08 19.48 -6.90
C ILE A 518 0.44 19.78 -5.49
N SER A 519 0.12 18.93 -4.51
CA SER A 519 0.55 19.08 -3.11
C SER A 519 2.07 19.12 -3.00
N ALA A 520 2.81 18.27 -3.73
CA ALA A 520 4.26 18.27 -3.73
C ALA A 520 4.84 19.57 -4.31
N CYS A 521 4.21 20.14 -5.35
CA CYS A 521 4.59 21.46 -5.87
C CYS A 521 4.35 22.56 -4.83
N CYS A 522 3.21 22.53 -4.11
CA CYS A 522 2.94 23.46 -3.02
C CYS A 522 4.00 23.36 -1.90
N CYS A 523 4.35 22.14 -1.47
CA CYS A 523 5.42 21.92 -0.49
C CYS A 523 6.77 22.49 -0.98
N ARG A 524 7.08 22.30 -2.26
CA ARG A 524 8.31 22.81 -2.87
C ARG A 524 8.33 24.35 -2.88
N VAL A 525 7.24 25.00 -3.23
CA VAL A 525 7.10 26.47 -3.13
C VAL A 525 7.29 26.91 -1.69
N SER A 526 6.66 26.21 -0.73
CA SER A 526 6.81 26.46 0.71
C SER A 526 8.28 26.48 1.13
N GLY A 527 9.01 25.40 0.86
CA GLY A 527 10.43 25.29 1.19
C GLY A 527 11.32 26.32 0.47
N GLN A 528 11.04 26.61 -0.80
CA GLN A 528 11.79 27.61 -1.57
C GLN A 528 11.64 29.02 -0.99
N VAL A 529 10.41 29.42 -0.64
CA VAL A 529 10.11 30.73 -0.05
C VAL A 529 10.74 30.85 1.32
N THR A 530 10.57 29.86 2.21
CA THR A 530 11.17 29.87 3.55
C THR A 530 12.69 29.98 3.48
N ALA A 531 13.35 29.13 2.69
CA ALA A 531 14.80 29.17 2.54
C ALA A 531 15.31 30.48 1.90
N SER A 532 14.56 31.03 0.93
CA SER A 532 14.88 32.31 0.32
C SER A 532 14.69 33.46 1.31
N TRP A 533 13.65 33.39 2.15
CA TRP A 533 13.37 34.38 3.19
C TRP A 533 14.50 34.41 4.21
N GLU A 534 14.83 33.28 4.83
CA GLU A 534 15.89 33.18 5.84
C GLU A 534 17.24 33.69 5.30
N ARG A 535 17.61 33.26 4.09
CA ARG A 535 18.86 33.68 3.46
C ARG A 535 18.92 35.18 3.20
N ARG A 536 17.83 35.76 2.70
CA ARG A 536 17.76 37.20 2.39
C ARG A 536 17.67 38.03 3.67
N HIS A 537 16.94 37.56 4.68
CA HIS A 537 16.89 38.17 6.00
C HIS A 537 18.30 38.26 6.60
N GLN A 538 19.05 37.14 6.63
CA GLN A 538 20.42 37.10 7.14
C GLN A 538 21.36 38.03 6.36
N GLN A 539 21.30 38.00 5.03
CA GLN A 539 22.10 38.90 4.19
C GLN A 539 21.79 40.39 4.44
N TRP A 540 20.54 40.72 4.80
CA TRP A 540 20.15 42.09 5.10
C TRP A 540 20.72 42.54 6.44
N VAL A 541 20.59 41.69 7.47
CA VAL A 541 21.15 41.89 8.81
C VAL A 541 22.68 42.06 8.73
N ASP A 542 23.35 41.20 7.95
CA ASP A 542 24.80 41.24 7.73
C ASP A 542 25.25 42.39 6.80
N ARG A 543 24.31 43.25 6.37
CA ARG A 543 24.52 44.39 5.46
C ARG A 543 25.20 44.02 4.13
N SER A 544 25.13 42.75 3.73
CA SER A 544 25.73 42.21 2.50
C SER A 544 24.79 42.27 1.28
N LEU A 545 23.54 42.68 1.50
CA LEU A 545 22.48 42.69 0.49
C LEU A 545 22.54 43.94 -0.40
N ARG A 546 22.81 43.76 -1.71
CA ARG A 546 22.86 44.85 -2.70
C ARG A 546 21.48 45.45 -2.96
N SER A 547 21.41 46.73 -3.33
CA SER A 547 20.14 47.46 -3.58
C SER A 547 19.13 46.71 -4.47
N ARG A 548 19.58 46.13 -5.61
CA ARG A 548 18.70 45.32 -6.48
C ARG A 548 18.14 44.07 -5.77
N GLN A 549 18.94 43.42 -4.95
CA GLN A 549 18.53 42.25 -4.17
C GLN A 549 17.58 42.66 -3.03
N ARG A 550 17.76 43.86 -2.46
CA ARG A 550 16.87 44.44 -1.43
C ARG A 550 15.48 44.66 -2.00
N ARG A 551 15.40 45.29 -3.18
CA ARG A 551 14.13 45.49 -3.89
C ARG A 551 13.44 44.16 -4.27
N ASN A 552 14.21 43.13 -4.65
CA ASN A 552 13.65 41.80 -4.92
C ASN A 552 13.13 41.12 -3.65
N TYR A 553 13.82 41.29 -2.51
CA TYR A 553 13.35 40.80 -1.21
C TYR A 553 12.05 41.47 -0.76
N LEU A 554 11.90 42.78 -0.96
CA LEU A 554 10.64 43.48 -0.70
C LEU A 554 9.50 43.01 -1.62
N ARG A 555 9.79 42.76 -2.91
CA ARG A 555 8.81 42.16 -3.83
C ARG A 555 8.36 40.77 -3.39
N MET A 556 9.29 39.94 -2.91
CA MET A 556 8.97 38.65 -2.32
C MET A 556 8.01 38.81 -1.13
N ALA A 557 8.31 39.73 -0.21
CA ALA A 557 7.45 40.02 0.94
C ALA A 557 6.03 40.45 0.54
N SER A 558 5.90 41.31 -0.47
CA SER A 558 4.58 41.69 -1.01
C SER A 558 3.86 40.52 -1.69
N SER A 559 4.58 39.67 -2.44
CA SER A 559 3.99 38.55 -3.18
C SER A 559 3.53 37.43 -2.26
N VAL A 560 4.26 37.19 -1.16
CA VAL A 560 3.92 36.21 -0.12
C VAL A 560 2.51 36.43 0.46
N LYS A 561 2.07 37.69 0.55
CA LYS A 561 0.70 38.04 1.02
C LYS A 561 -0.41 37.47 0.14
N VAL A 562 -0.17 37.37 -1.17
CA VAL A 562 -1.12 36.78 -2.14
C VAL A 562 -0.90 35.27 -2.30
N LEU A 563 0.37 34.86 -2.38
CA LEU A 563 0.71 33.46 -2.63
C LEU A 563 0.31 32.55 -1.46
N SER A 564 0.42 33.02 -0.22
CA SER A 564 0.04 32.21 0.95
C SER A 564 -1.45 31.82 0.93
N PRO A 565 -2.41 32.75 0.85
CA PRO A 565 -3.83 32.41 0.74
C PRO A 565 -4.17 31.51 -0.46
N VAL A 566 -3.52 31.70 -1.62
CA VAL A 566 -3.77 30.83 -2.79
C VAL A 566 -3.28 29.41 -2.57
N LEU A 567 -2.11 29.22 -1.97
CA LEU A 567 -1.63 27.88 -1.62
C LEU A 567 -2.55 27.21 -0.61
N TYR A 568 -3.03 27.96 0.40
CA TYR A 568 -4.03 27.49 1.34
C TYR A 568 -5.35 27.10 0.66
N LEU A 569 -5.83 27.90 -0.28
CA LEU A 569 -7.02 27.62 -1.08
C LEU A 569 -6.88 26.31 -1.87
N ILE A 570 -5.70 26.08 -2.48
CA ILE A 570 -5.41 24.83 -3.19
C ILE A 570 -5.39 23.64 -2.22
N LEU A 571 -4.78 23.77 -1.05
CA LEU A 571 -4.79 22.70 -0.04
C LEU A 571 -6.21 22.39 0.46
N LEU A 572 -7.03 23.42 0.68
CA LEU A 572 -8.45 23.26 1.03
C LEU A 572 -9.23 22.55 -0.08
N LEU A 573 -9.03 22.95 -1.33
CA LEU A 573 -9.63 22.29 -2.48
C LEU A 573 -9.27 20.80 -2.51
N ILE A 574 -7.98 20.46 -2.35
CA ILE A 574 -7.54 19.07 -2.30
C ILE A 574 -8.23 18.32 -1.16
N ALA A 575 -8.29 18.90 0.04
CA ALA A 575 -8.91 18.27 1.20
C ALA A 575 -10.40 17.97 0.98
N LEU A 576 -11.16 18.93 0.48
CA LEU A 576 -12.59 18.78 0.23
C LEU A 576 -12.89 17.78 -0.90
N GLU A 577 -12.09 17.81 -1.98
CA GLU A 577 -12.24 16.86 -3.07
C GLU A 577 -11.82 15.45 -2.65
N LEU A 578 -10.83 15.31 -1.76
CA LEU A 578 -10.40 14.02 -1.21
C LEU A 578 -11.51 13.35 -0.38
N VAL A 579 -12.23 14.11 0.45
CA VAL A 579 -13.39 13.61 1.22
C VAL A 579 -14.48 13.06 0.28
N ASN A 580 -14.62 13.65 -0.90
CA ASN A 580 -15.64 13.30 -1.89
C ASN A 580 -15.11 12.41 -3.03
N ILE A 581 -13.91 11.81 -2.88
CA ILE A 581 -13.23 11.09 -3.97
C ILE A 581 -14.04 9.90 -4.51
N HIS A 582 -14.84 9.25 -3.65
CA HIS A 582 -15.72 8.14 -4.01
C HIS A 582 -16.80 8.53 -5.04
N THR A 583 -17.18 9.80 -5.10
CA THR A 583 -18.18 10.30 -6.06
C THR A 583 -17.69 10.26 -7.52
N ILE A 584 -16.39 10.04 -7.75
CA ILE A 584 -15.81 9.96 -9.08
C ILE A 584 -16.43 8.84 -9.92
N GLY A 585 -16.86 7.75 -9.28
CA GLY A 585 -17.53 6.64 -9.95
C GLY A 585 -18.88 7.02 -10.57
N GLY A 586 -19.47 8.16 -10.15
CA GLY A 586 -20.70 8.70 -10.72
C GLY A 586 -20.51 9.62 -11.93
N LYS A 587 -19.27 10.02 -12.27
CA LYS A 587 -19.00 10.88 -13.44
C LYS A 587 -19.00 10.07 -14.73
N ASN A 588 -19.59 10.61 -15.79
CA ASN A 588 -19.42 10.04 -17.13
C ASN A 588 -18.01 10.33 -17.69
N THR A 589 -17.62 9.65 -18.78
CA THR A 589 -16.28 9.78 -19.36
C THR A 589 -15.90 11.23 -19.72
N SER A 590 -16.85 12.02 -20.24
CA SER A 590 -16.60 13.42 -20.60
C SER A 590 -16.39 14.30 -19.37
N GLU A 591 -17.24 14.17 -18.36
CA GLU A 591 -17.14 14.90 -17.08
C GLU A 591 -15.84 14.56 -16.34
N HIS A 592 -15.44 13.29 -16.36
CA HIS A 592 -14.19 12.84 -15.79
C HIS A 592 -12.98 13.46 -16.50
N GLN A 593 -12.97 13.48 -17.83
CA GLN A 593 -11.92 14.14 -18.61
C GLN A 593 -11.87 15.66 -18.38
N GLN A 594 -13.03 16.33 -18.28
CA GLN A 594 -13.10 17.75 -17.96
C GLN A 594 -12.51 18.05 -16.58
N TYR A 595 -12.87 17.24 -15.58
CA TYR A 595 -12.33 17.34 -14.23
C TYR A 595 -10.81 17.12 -14.18
N LEU A 596 -10.30 16.09 -14.86
CA LEU A 596 -8.85 15.86 -14.96
C LEU A 596 -8.12 17.00 -15.68
N ARG A 597 -8.71 17.60 -16.72
CA ARG A 597 -8.13 18.77 -17.39
C ARG A 597 -8.05 19.97 -16.44
N PHE A 598 -9.07 20.19 -15.63
CA PHE A 598 -9.06 21.20 -14.58
C PHE A 598 -7.92 20.95 -13.59
N LEU A 599 -7.82 19.74 -13.01
CA LEU A 599 -6.74 19.41 -12.07
C LEU A 599 -5.34 19.55 -12.70
N LYS A 600 -5.16 19.12 -13.95
CA LYS A 600 -3.90 19.32 -14.69
C LYS A 600 -3.58 20.79 -14.90
N SER A 601 -4.57 21.66 -15.03
CA SER A 601 -4.35 23.11 -15.11
C SER A 601 -3.89 23.72 -13.78
N VAL A 602 -4.42 23.23 -12.65
CA VAL A 602 -3.94 23.60 -11.31
C VAL A 602 -2.52 23.09 -11.09
N LEU A 603 -2.23 21.86 -11.51
CA LEU A 603 -0.88 21.30 -11.48
C LEU A 603 0.11 22.17 -12.27
N GLN A 604 -0.22 22.48 -13.53
CA GLN A 604 0.63 23.33 -14.37
C GLN A 604 0.90 24.70 -13.71
N TYR A 605 -0.12 25.30 -13.07
CA TYR A 605 0.05 26.53 -12.32
C TYR A 605 1.04 26.34 -11.16
N THR A 606 0.88 25.32 -10.32
CA THR A 606 1.79 25.06 -9.19
C THR A 606 3.22 24.71 -9.63
N GLU A 607 3.40 24.05 -10.78
CA GLU A 607 4.71 23.79 -11.38
C GLU A 607 5.39 25.08 -11.84
N ASN A 608 4.64 25.97 -12.50
CA ASN A 608 5.13 27.28 -12.93
C ASN A 608 5.47 28.18 -11.73
N LEU A 609 4.63 28.16 -10.69
CA LEU A 609 4.87 28.91 -9.47
C LEU A 609 6.19 28.47 -8.83
N ALA A 610 6.40 27.16 -8.69
CA ALA A 610 7.64 26.61 -8.14
C ALA A 610 8.89 26.89 -9.00
N ALA A 611 8.74 27.09 -10.31
CA ALA A 611 9.83 27.56 -11.16
C ALA A 611 10.13 29.05 -10.90
N ALA A 612 9.09 29.88 -10.80
CA ALA A 612 9.21 31.32 -10.53
C ALA A 612 9.78 31.64 -9.15
N THR A 613 9.43 30.86 -8.12
CA THR A 613 9.89 31.01 -6.73
C THR A 613 11.24 30.34 -6.43
N SER A 614 11.87 29.71 -7.43
CA SER A 614 13.20 29.13 -7.27
C SER A 614 14.27 30.21 -6.99
N GLN A 615 15.30 29.83 -6.23
CA GLN A 615 16.39 30.73 -5.86
C GLN A 615 17.18 31.30 -7.06
N ASP A 616 17.13 30.62 -8.21
CA ASP A 616 17.81 31.07 -9.44
C ASP A 616 16.98 32.11 -10.21
N GLN A 617 15.65 31.94 -10.24
CA GLN A 617 14.75 32.78 -11.03
C GLN A 617 14.30 34.03 -10.26
N ASN A 618 13.83 33.89 -9.01
CA ASN A 618 13.30 34.96 -8.15
C ASN A 618 12.28 35.89 -8.84
N LYS A 619 11.35 35.32 -9.63
CA LYS A 619 10.41 36.08 -10.46
C LYS A 619 9.06 36.28 -9.76
N TRP A 620 9.06 37.11 -8.73
CA TRP A 620 7.91 37.35 -7.86
C TRP A 620 6.72 38.03 -8.57
N ASP A 621 6.99 38.99 -9.45
CA ASP A 621 5.93 39.68 -10.21
C ASP A 621 5.23 38.71 -11.20
N GLU A 622 5.99 37.81 -11.84
CA GLU A 622 5.44 36.76 -12.72
C GLU A 622 4.60 35.77 -11.91
N ALA A 623 5.02 35.41 -10.70
CA ALA A 623 4.27 34.54 -9.81
C ALA A 623 2.88 35.11 -9.44
N VAL A 624 2.79 36.41 -9.15
CA VAL A 624 1.50 37.08 -8.88
C VAL A 624 0.63 37.12 -10.13
N SER A 625 1.19 37.46 -11.30
CA SER A 625 0.44 37.49 -12.56
C SER A 625 -0.16 36.11 -12.94
N LEU A 626 0.62 35.04 -12.74
CA LEU A 626 0.15 33.65 -12.94
C LEU A 626 -1.00 33.28 -11.99
N THR A 627 -1.00 33.86 -10.79
CA THR A 627 -1.99 33.58 -9.74
C THR A 627 -3.39 34.02 -10.16
N HIS A 628 -3.52 35.24 -10.71
CA HIS A 628 -4.81 35.77 -11.15
C HIS A 628 -5.48 34.86 -12.19
N ALA A 629 -4.73 34.41 -13.20
CA ALA A 629 -5.24 33.51 -14.24
C ALA A 629 -5.66 32.13 -13.70
N ALA A 630 -4.98 31.64 -12.66
CA ALA A 630 -5.34 30.38 -12.00
C ALA A 630 -6.62 30.53 -11.16
N LEU A 631 -6.74 31.61 -10.40
CA LEU A 631 -7.93 31.92 -9.59
C LEU A 631 -9.19 32.02 -10.45
N LEU A 632 -9.13 32.72 -11.59
CA LEU A 632 -10.26 32.80 -12.53
C LEU A 632 -10.71 31.41 -12.99
N LYS A 633 -9.77 30.50 -13.30
CA LYS A 633 -10.10 29.12 -13.69
C LYS A 633 -10.73 28.33 -12.54
N MET A 634 -10.21 28.47 -11.32
CA MET A 634 -10.78 27.83 -10.12
C MET A 634 -12.20 28.34 -9.85
N TRP A 635 -12.41 29.66 -9.88
CA TRP A 635 -13.72 30.29 -9.75
C TRP A 635 -14.71 29.78 -10.80
N THR A 636 -14.33 29.85 -12.09
CA THR A 636 -15.21 29.42 -13.20
C THR A 636 -15.62 27.96 -13.08
N PHE A 637 -14.71 27.09 -12.61
CA PHE A 637 -14.99 25.67 -12.43
C PHE A 637 -15.88 25.41 -11.20
N SER A 638 -15.70 26.19 -10.13
CA SER A 638 -16.53 26.17 -8.94
C SER A 638 -17.96 26.62 -9.23
N GLU A 639 -18.12 27.76 -9.92
CA GLU A 639 -19.41 28.34 -10.31
C GLU A 639 -20.25 27.38 -11.18
N LYS A 640 -19.59 26.64 -12.07
CA LYS A 640 -20.23 25.61 -12.90
C LYS A 640 -20.61 24.34 -12.14
N LYS A 641 -20.30 24.25 -10.84
CA LYS A 641 -20.59 23.11 -9.96
C LYS A 641 -20.01 21.79 -10.46
N GLN A 642 -18.80 21.83 -11.04
CA GLN A 642 -18.19 20.67 -11.72
C GLN A 642 -17.21 19.86 -10.83
N MET A 643 -16.87 20.38 -9.66
CA MET A 643 -16.05 19.71 -8.63
C MET A 643 -16.80 18.54 -7.97
N LEU A 644 -16.08 17.59 -7.36
CA LEU A 644 -16.64 16.41 -6.69
C LEU A 644 -17.50 16.81 -5.49
N ILE A 645 -17.09 17.83 -4.75
CA ILE A 645 -17.83 18.39 -3.62
C ILE A 645 -19.25 18.83 -3.97
N HIS A 646 -19.48 19.29 -5.20
CA HIS A 646 -20.79 19.71 -5.69
C HIS A 646 -21.70 18.54 -6.07
N LEU A 647 -21.10 17.38 -6.37
CA LEU A 647 -21.81 16.15 -6.71
C LEU A 647 -22.18 15.33 -5.47
N ALA A 648 -21.56 15.61 -4.33
CA ALA A 648 -21.89 14.99 -3.05
C ALA A 648 -23.33 15.36 -2.67
N LYS A 649 -24.20 14.36 -2.50
CA LYS A 649 -25.60 14.58 -2.11
C LYS A 649 -25.61 15.27 -0.75
N LYS A 650 -26.16 16.49 -0.65
CA LYS A 650 -26.52 17.09 0.64
C LYS A 650 -27.39 16.08 1.38
N PRO A 651 -27.10 15.71 2.64
CA PRO A 651 -27.98 14.84 3.39
C PRO A 651 -29.33 15.56 3.49
N THR A 652 -30.31 15.09 2.72
CA THR A 652 -31.66 15.61 2.81
C THR A 652 -32.14 15.34 4.23
N SER A 653 -32.44 16.40 4.98
CA SER A 653 -33.07 16.39 6.30
C SER A 653 -34.50 15.81 6.31
N LYS A 654 -34.77 14.80 5.48
CA LYS A 654 -36.04 14.07 5.36
C LYS A 654 -35.99 12.66 5.94
N VAL A 655 -34.95 12.31 6.70
CA VAL A 655 -34.87 11.03 7.45
C VAL A 655 -34.81 11.30 8.96
N ILE A 656 -35.73 12.12 9.47
CA ILE A 656 -36.06 12.16 10.92
C ILE A 656 -37.58 12.00 11.15
N GLN A 657 -38.41 11.90 10.11
CA GLN A 657 -39.86 11.71 10.23
C GLN A 657 -40.39 10.39 9.61
N ARG A 658 -39.59 9.32 9.64
CA ARG A 658 -40.07 7.94 9.45
C ARG A 658 -39.52 6.94 10.48
N GLN A 659 -39.25 7.40 11.71
CA GLN A 659 -38.99 6.53 12.87
C GLN A 659 -39.84 6.89 14.10
N HIS A 660 -40.92 7.65 13.91
CA HIS A 660 -41.94 7.89 14.94
C HIS A 660 -43.35 7.72 14.38
N GLN A 661 -43.59 6.55 13.79
CA GLN A 661 -44.90 5.89 13.79
C GLN A 661 -44.61 4.40 13.99
N ARG A 662 -44.52 4.00 15.26
CA ARG A 662 -44.84 2.63 15.67
C ARG A 662 -46.31 2.43 15.34
N SER A 663 -46.58 1.84 14.20
CA SER A 663 -47.81 1.08 13.97
C SER A 663 -47.47 -0.37 14.27
N ASP A 664 -47.92 -0.85 15.41
CA ASP A 664 -47.97 -2.27 15.75
C ASP A 664 -48.60 -3.07 14.60
N PRO A 665 -48.01 -4.19 14.16
CA PRO A 665 -48.74 -5.22 13.46
C PRO A 665 -49.17 -6.33 14.43
N PRO A 666 -50.25 -7.04 14.10
CA PRO A 666 -51.12 -7.70 15.05
C PRO A 666 -50.60 -9.06 15.51
N ALA A 667 -51.00 -9.45 16.72
CA ALA A 667 -51.07 -10.84 17.13
C ALA A 667 -52.03 -11.59 16.17
N GLY A 668 -51.46 -12.41 15.28
CA GLY A 668 -52.20 -13.21 14.32
C GLY A 668 -51.59 -14.61 14.23
N ASN A 669 -52.28 -15.58 14.82
CA ASN A 669 -51.98 -17.00 14.74
C ASN A 669 -51.82 -17.50 13.29
N LEU A 670 -50.66 -18.07 12.97
CA LEU A 670 -50.49 -18.94 11.81
C LEU A 670 -49.73 -20.21 12.23
N ARG A 671 -50.53 -21.22 12.60
CA ARG A 671 -50.11 -22.63 12.62
C ARG A 671 -49.71 -23.03 11.20
N LEU A 672 -48.43 -23.29 10.96
CA LEU A 672 -47.98 -24.11 9.83
C LEU A 672 -47.65 -25.51 10.35
N THR A 673 -48.63 -26.41 10.19
CA THR A 673 -48.46 -27.85 10.35
C THR A 673 -47.69 -28.40 9.14
N PHE A 674 -46.41 -28.71 9.30
CA PHE A 674 -45.73 -29.60 8.35
C PHE A 674 -45.88 -31.05 8.80
N ARG A 675 -46.74 -31.78 8.07
CA ARG A 675 -46.82 -33.25 8.12
C ARG A 675 -45.52 -33.84 7.58
N PRO A 676 -44.89 -34.83 8.25
CA PRO A 676 -43.81 -35.58 7.65
C PRO A 676 -44.37 -36.50 6.56
N ARG A 677 -43.82 -36.40 5.34
CA ARG A 677 -44.09 -37.37 4.29
C ARG A 677 -43.35 -38.67 4.61
N ARG A 678 -44.16 -39.72 4.70
CA ARG A 678 -43.87 -41.16 4.68
C ARG A 678 -42.52 -41.52 4.03
N THR A 679 -41.61 -42.04 4.85
CA THR A 679 -40.60 -43.02 4.46
C THR A 679 -41.30 -44.36 4.20
N VAL A 680 -41.02 -44.94 3.03
CA VAL A 680 -41.43 -46.30 2.67
C VAL A 680 -40.43 -47.27 3.30
N HIS A 681 -40.94 -48.21 4.10
CA HIS A 681 -40.18 -49.34 4.64
C HIS A 681 -39.80 -50.33 3.55
N LEU A 682 -38.56 -50.84 3.62
CA LEU A 682 -38.24 -52.24 3.33
C LEU A 682 -37.35 -52.79 4.49
N PRO A 683 -37.53 -54.04 4.92
CA PRO A 683 -37.07 -54.51 6.24
C PRO A 683 -35.82 -55.37 6.18
N GLY A 684 -35.16 -55.55 7.32
CA GLY A 684 -34.49 -56.82 7.63
C GLY A 684 -33.16 -56.73 8.36
N HIS A 685 -33.20 -57.14 9.64
CA HIS A 685 -32.14 -57.80 10.41
C HIS A 685 -31.01 -56.97 11.03
N SER A 686 -31.24 -56.57 12.29
CA SER A 686 -30.29 -56.77 13.42
C SER A 686 -30.36 -58.25 13.88
N PRO A 687 -29.50 -58.83 14.77
CA PRO A 687 -28.71 -58.21 15.86
C PRO A 687 -27.24 -58.74 15.91
N SER A 688 -26.32 -58.24 16.74
CA SER A 688 -26.19 -58.48 18.18
C SER A 688 -25.02 -57.66 18.73
N GLY A 689 -25.23 -56.82 19.75
CA GLY A 689 -24.75 -57.08 21.11
C GLY A 689 -23.44 -56.30 21.34
N SER A 690 -23.20 -55.56 22.42
CA SER A 690 -23.80 -55.57 23.75
C SER A 690 -23.20 -54.42 24.56
N GLY A 691 -24.05 -53.73 25.35
CA GLY A 691 -23.79 -53.16 26.69
C GLY A 691 -22.68 -52.09 26.85
N LEU A 692 -22.81 -51.04 27.67
CA LEU A 692 -23.68 -50.76 28.82
C LEU A 692 -23.78 -49.22 29.00
N CYS A 693 -25.02 -48.73 29.15
CA CYS A 693 -25.57 -47.76 30.13
C CYS A 693 -24.66 -47.05 31.18
N PRO A 694 -25.13 -46.02 31.95
CA PRO A 694 -26.23 -45.04 31.71
C PRO A 694 -26.08 -43.63 32.40
N VAL A 695 -27.15 -42.83 32.27
CA VAL A 695 -27.76 -41.84 33.23
C VAL A 695 -27.09 -40.45 33.39
N THR A 696 -27.64 -39.39 32.76
CA THR A 696 -28.63 -38.38 33.23
C THR A 696 -28.28 -37.56 34.46
N LEU A 697 -28.32 -36.22 34.32
CA LEU A 697 -29.08 -35.29 35.18
C LEU A 697 -29.08 -33.87 34.60
N CYS A 698 -30.28 -33.32 34.34
CA CYS A 698 -30.50 -31.87 34.18
C CYS A 698 -30.19 -31.14 35.50
N PRO A 699 -30.03 -29.80 35.47
CA PRO A 699 -31.17 -28.98 35.92
C PRO A 699 -31.30 -27.56 35.32
N ARG A 700 -32.58 -27.17 35.18
CA ARG A 700 -33.23 -25.91 35.61
C ARG A 700 -32.93 -24.56 34.92
N SER A 701 -34.05 -23.88 34.72
CA SER A 701 -34.34 -22.55 34.20
C SER A 701 -34.16 -21.40 35.20
N LEU A 702 -33.58 -20.28 34.72
CA LEU A 702 -33.74 -18.84 35.06
C LEU A 702 -33.43 -18.37 36.51
N PRO A 703 -32.81 -17.17 36.71
CA PRO A 703 -33.41 -15.86 36.40
C PRO A 703 -32.48 -14.79 35.76
N PRO A 704 -33.00 -13.67 35.24
CA PRO A 704 -32.22 -12.54 34.72
C PRO A 704 -31.98 -11.50 35.83
N TRP A 705 -30.72 -11.22 36.13
CA TRP A 705 -30.26 -10.20 37.08
C TRP A 705 -28.93 -9.69 36.53
N SER A 706 -28.49 -8.44 36.65
CA SER A 706 -29.03 -7.17 37.13
C SER A 706 -27.79 -6.27 37.13
N ALA A 707 -27.86 -5.08 36.57
CA ALA A 707 -26.79 -4.08 36.74
C ALA A 707 -26.86 -3.48 38.16
N PRO A 708 -25.73 -3.28 38.87
CA PRO A 708 -25.69 -2.47 40.08
C PRO A 708 -24.98 -1.10 39.87
N PRO A 709 -25.17 -0.15 40.82
CA PRO A 709 -25.50 1.25 40.50
C PRO A 709 -24.59 2.30 41.17
N TRP A 710 -24.26 3.42 40.51
CA TRP A 710 -23.88 4.69 41.16
C TRP A 710 -24.13 5.90 40.24
N LEU A 711 -25.25 6.62 40.43
CA LEU A 711 -25.33 8.06 40.76
C LEU A 711 -26.79 8.52 40.67
N GLN A 712 -27.31 9.01 41.80
CA GLN A 712 -28.59 9.68 41.95
C GLN A 712 -28.47 11.16 41.50
N ASP A 713 -29.46 11.60 40.69
CA ASP A 713 -30.31 12.81 40.73
C ASP A 713 -29.80 14.13 41.38
N PRO A 714 -30.33 15.34 40.99
CA PRO A 714 -31.75 15.55 40.65
C PRO A 714 -32.10 16.50 39.50
N MET A 715 -33.30 16.22 38.99
CA MET A 715 -34.29 17.11 38.36
C MET A 715 -34.31 18.56 38.86
N CYS A 716 -34.46 19.49 37.92
CA CYS A 716 -35.15 20.76 38.15
C CYS A 716 -36.08 21.11 36.98
N VAL A 717 -37.29 21.52 37.35
CA VAL A 717 -38.51 21.70 36.58
C VAL A 717 -38.55 23.12 35.98
N LEU A 718 -39.05 23.31 34.74
CA LEU A 718 -40.15 24.24 34.41
C LEU A 718 -40.29 24.57 32.90
N ARG A 719 -41.55 24.41 32.47
CA ARG A 719 -42.34 25.22 31.52
C ARG A 719 -42.27 24.97 30.01
N GLU A 720 -43.26 24.18 29.59
CA GLU A 720 -44.06 24.40 28.38
C GLU A 720 -44.52 25.87 28.22
N GLN A 721 -44.51 26.37 26.99
CA GLN A 721 -45.60 27.19 26.48
C GLN A 721 -45.95 26.80 25.03
N ARG A 722 -47.22 26.44 24.87
CA ARG A 722 -47.92 26.16 23.62
C ARG A 722 -48.19 27.45 22.84
N GLY A 723 -48.24 27.34 21.52
CA GLY A 723 -48.82 28.38 20.65
C GLY A 723 -49.03 27.88 19.22
N PHE A 724 -50.15 27.20 18.97
CA PHE A 724 -50.79 27.14 17.64
C PHE A 724 -51.94 28.17 17.65
N PRO A 725 -52.25 28.80 16.50
CA PRO A 725 -53.54 28.45 15.87
C PRO A 725 -53.56 28.51 14.32
N TRP A 726 -54.24 27.49 13.75
CA TRP A 726 -55.33 27.52 12.76
C TRP A 726 -55.35 28.51 11.58
N CYS A 727 -55.51 27.97 10.35
CA CYS A 727 -56.67 28.14 9.42
C CYS A 727 -56.29 27.60 8.01
N ARG A 728 -56.91 26.51 7.52
CA ARG A 728 -58.12 26.40 6.65
C ARG A 728 -57.97 26.92 5.21
N ALA A 729 -58.17 25.99 4.26
CA ALA A 729 -58.90 26.06 2.97
C ALA A 729 -58.11 25.30 1.88
N ALA A 730 -58.52 24.14 1.36
CA ALA A 730 -59.74 23.73 0.63
C ALA A 730 -59.55 23.72 -0.91
N PHE A 731 -59.50 22.48 -1.42
CA PHE A 731 -60.19 21.91 -2.60
C PHE A 731 -59.86 22.26 -4.07
N ALA A 732 -59.98 21.16 -4.84
CA ALA A 732 -60.18 20.99 -6.28
C ALA A 732 -58.94 21.21 -7.17
N GLY A 733 -58.48 20.28 -8.00
CA GLY A 733 -59.17 19.18 -8.68
C GLY A 733 -59.15 19.48 -10.17
N LEU A 734 -58.49 18.64 -10.97
CA LEU A 734 -58.95 18.14 -12.28
C LEU A 734 -57.82 17.46 -13.05
N SER A 735 -58.11 16.21 -13.37
CA SER A 735 -57.50 15.34 -14.36
C SER A 735 -57.39 15.98 -15.74
N CYS A 736 -56.37 15.60 -16.52
CA CYS A 736 -56.52 15.31 -17.95
C CYS A 736 -55.31 14.53 -18.48
N VAL A 737 -55.56 13.29 -18.89
CA VAL A 737 -54.78 12.53 -19.88
C VAL A 737 -55.49 12.72 -21.23
N PRO A 738 -54.76 12.81 -22.35
CA PRO A 738 -54.96 11.78 -23.36
C PRO A 738 -53.68 11.30 -24.07
N ARG A 739 -53.61 9.96 -24.12
CA ARG A 739 -53.16 9.04 -25.19
C ARG A 739 -52.54 9.56 -26.50
N CYS A 740 -51.49 8.80 -26.88
CA CYS A 740 -51.21 8.19 -28.19
C CYS A 740 -50.70 9.07 -29.36
N ARG A 741 -49.47 8.78 -29.80
CA ARG A 741 -49.24 8.32 -31.18
C ARG A 741 -47.95 7.52 -31.35
N GLU A 742 -48.16 6.31 -31.84
CA GLU A 742 -47.17 5.31 -32.23
C GLU A 742 -46.83 5.50 -33.71
N ARG A 743 -45.53 5.45 -34.08
CA ARG A 743 -45.09 5.19 -35.46
C ARG A 743 -43.90 4.24 -35.46
N ARG A 744 -44.18 2.99 -35.86
CA ARG A 744 -43.21 2.02 -36.38
C ARG A 744 -43.11 2.13 -37.91
N ARG A 745 -41.90 1.97 -38.46
CA ARG A 745 -41.56 1.22 -39.71
C ARG A 745 -40.04 1.02 -39.74
N LYS A 746 -39.55 -0.22 -39.52
CA LYS A 746 -39.12 -1.25 -40.53
C LYS A 746 -37.77 -0.88 -41.18
N SER A 747 -36.61 -1.45 -40.81
CA SER A 747 -36.07 -2.83 -40.98
C SER A 747 -35.30 -3.05 -42.30
N ARG A 748 -34.00 -3.38 -42.25
CA ARG A 748 -33.29 -4.46 -42.99
C ARG A 748 -31.75 -4.46 -42.71
N PRO A 749 -31.00 -5.57 -43.00
CA PRO A 749 -29.96 -6.14 -42.12
C PRO A 749 -28.53 -6.29 -42.76
N CYS A 750 -27.62 -6.91 -41.99
CA CYS A 750 -26.17 -7.17 -42.13
C CYS A 750 -25.65 -7.73 -43.49
N PRO A 751 -24.32 -7.84 -43.70
CA PRO A 751 -23.58 -9.06 -43.27
C PRO A 751 -22.11 -8.86 -42.84
N ALA A 752 -21.52 -9.95 -42.31
CA ALA A 752 -20.16 -10.12 -41.80
C ALA A 752 -19.17 -10.65 -42.86
N GLY A 753 -17.85 -10.52 -42.62
CA GLY A 753 -16.82 -11.48 -43.08
C GLY A 753 -15.44 -10.98 -43.59
N THR A 754 -14.48 -10.73 -42.66
CA THR A 754 -13.03 -11.13 -42.65
C THR A 754 -12.06 -10.75 -43.82
N PRO A 755 -10.72 -11.02 -43.76
CA PRO A 755 -9.65 -10.44 -42.90
C PRO A 755 -8.36 -10.02 -43.69
N SER A 756 -7.42 -9.21 -43.13
CA SER A 756 -5.95 -9.33 -43.38
C SER A 756 -5.07 -8.23 -42.70
N LEU A 757 -4.12 -8.70 -41.88
CA LEU A 757 -2.66 -8.38 -41.80
C LEU A 757 -2.13 -6.95 -42.04
N GLY A 758 -1.30 -6.46 -41.08
CA GLY A 758 -0.25 -5.46 -41.37
C GLY A 758 0.22 -4.55 -40.22
N ARG A 759 0.90 -5.14 -39.21
CA ARG A 759 2.07 -4.74 -38.37
C ARG A 759 2.70 -3.29 -38.42
N PRO A 760 3.66 -2.92 -37.51
CA PRO A 760 3.48 -1.91 -36.44
C PRO A 760 4.56 -0.78 -36.41
N GLY A 761 4.50 0.13 -35.43
CA GLY A 761 5.68 0.86 -34.94
C GLY A 761 5.42 2.25 -34.36
N CYS A 762 5.84 2.49 -33.11
CA CYS A 762 6.83 3.53 -32.72
C CYS A 762 6.80 3.83 -31.22
N SER A 763 7.80 3.27 -30.56
CA SER A 763 8.44 3.72 -29.32
C SER A 763 8.99 5.15 -29.43
N TRP A 764 8.93 5.92 -28.35
CA TRP A 764 9.75 7.12 -28.19
C TRP A 764 10.54 7.06 -26.88
N THR A 765 11.83 6.79 -27.02
CA THR A 765 12.90 7.11 -26.08
C THR A 765 13.70 8.27 -26.66
N GLY A 766 14.17 9.21 -25.84
CA GLY A 766 15.18 10.18 -26.27
C GLY A 766 15.48 11.29 -25.25
N LEU A 767 16.53 11.08 -24.45
CA LEU A 767 17.24 12.07 -23.64
C LEU A 767 18.67 12.27 -24.22
N SER A 768 19.31 13.38 -23.83
CA SER A 768 20.69 13.88 -24.14
C SER A 768 20.80 14.80 -25.38
N GLY A 769 21.57 15.88 -25.44
CA GLY A 769 22.49 16.53 -24.49
C GLY A 769 23.73 17.13 -25.22
N ARG A 770 24.00 18.43 -24.99
CA ARG A 770 25.27 19.23 -25.16
C ARG A 770 25.55 20.06 -26.44
N CYS A 771 25.46 21.40 -26.26
CA CYS A 771 26.45 22.50 -26.42
C CYS A 771 27.21 22.77 -27.76
N PRO A 772 27.91 23.92 -27.92
CA PRO A 772 27.48 25.34 -27.95
C PRO A 772 28.10 26.11 -29.15
N ARG A 773 27.74 27.40 -29.41
CA ARG A 773 28.66 28.52 -29.78
C ARG A 773 28.00 29.77 -30.39
N LEU A 774 28.48 30.91 -29.87
CA LEU A 774 28.89 32.17 -30.54
C LEU A 774 27.86 33.24 -30.98
N PHE A 775 27.95 34.36 -30.25
CA PHE A 775 27.64 35.75 -30.63
C PHE A 775 28.42 36.21 -31.88
N PRO A 776 27.95 37.27 -32.60
CA PRO A 776 28.37 38.64 -32.29
C PRO A 776 27.26 39.73 -32.39
N ALA A 777 27.36 40.74 -31.52
CA ALA A 777 26.98 42.15 -31.78
C ALA A 777 28.24 42.88 -32.34
N PRO A 778 28.28 44.18 -32.77
CA PRO A 778 27.44 45.32 -32.35
C PRO A 778 27.17 46.43 -33.41
N GLY A 779 26.44 47.50 -33.03
CA GLY A 779 26.33 48.74 -33.78
C GLY A 779 25.75 49.90 -32.94
N PHE A 780 26.51 51.00 -32.85
CA PHE A 780 26.40 52.19 -31.98
C PHE A 780 25.29 53.22 -32.40
N VAL A 781 24.50 53.74 -31.42
CA VAL A 781 24.44 55.11 -30.79
C VAL A 781 24.94 56.35 -31.61
N PRO A 782 24.58 57.65 -31.41
CA PRO A 782 23.64 58.39 -30.48
C PRO A 782 22.77 59.52 -31.14
N ALA A 783 21.90 60.19 -30.37
CA ALA A 783 21.86 61.67 -30.26
C ALA A 783 20.94 62.17 -29.12
N ALA A 784 21.29 63.35 -28.61
CA ALA A 784 21.04 63.94 -27.29
C ALA A 784 19.86 64.96 -27.23
N PRO A 785 19.53 65.54 -26.04
CA PRO A 785 18.31 66.32 -25.68
C PRO A 785 18.60 67.87 -25.72
N PRO A 786 18.04 68.84 -24.93
CA PRO A 786 16.93 68.90 -23.94
C PRO A 786 16.05 70.21 -23.91
N ALA A 787 15.14 70.29 -22.89
CA ALA A 787 14.77 71.46 -22.06
C ALA A 787 13.59 72.40 -22.49
N PRO A 788 13.11 73.35 -21.62
CA PRO A 788 12.48 73.15 -20.30
C PRO A 788 11.24 74.08 -20.05
N GLY A 789 10.52 73.89 -18.93
CA GLY A 789 9.50 74.85 -18.47
C GLY A 789 9.32 74.83 -16.95
N ARG A 790 9.73 75.92 -16.28
CA ARG A 790 9.67 76.18 -14.83
C ARG A 790 8.28 76.71 -14.42
N HIS A 791 7.86 76.46 -13.17
CA HIS A 791 7.39 77.50 -12.23
C HIS A 791 7.36 76.97 -10.78
N LEU A 792 7.99 77.72 -9.87
CA LEU A 792 7.94 77.69 -8.39
C LEU A 792 6.87 78.73 -7.92
N PRO A 793 6.67 79.03 -6.60
CA PRO A 793 6.28 78.19 -5.46
C PRO A 793 5.19 78.88 -4.59
N GLN A 794 4.71 78.26 -3.50
CA GLN A 794 4.18 79.04 -2.35
C GLN A 794 4.39 78.30 -1.02
N GLN A 795 4.98 79.02 -0.07
CA GLN A 795 5.26 78.65 1.31
C GLN A 795 4.06 78.96 2.22
N VAL A 796 3.84 78.14 3.26
CA VAL A 796 3.37 78.59 4.58
C VAL A 796 4.13 77.83 5.67
N ARG A 797 4.60 78.56 6.69
CA ARG A 797 5.38 78.12 7.87
C ARG A 797 4.49 77.90 9.10
N HIS A 798 5.08 77.22 10.10
CA HIS A 798 4.75 77.10 11.54
C HIS A 798 3.70 76.03 11.92
N CYS A 799 3.81 75.25 13.01
CA CYS A 799 4.67 75.29 14.20
C CYS A 799 4.84 73.89 14.85
N ILE A 800 5.76 73.83 15.80
CA ILE A 800 6.26 72.68 16.58
C ILE A 800 5.23 72.16 17.59
N GLY A 801 5.20 70.84 17.82
CA GLY A 801 4.81 70.25 19.11
C GLY A 801 3.83 69.09 19.02
N GLY A 802 4.31 67.85 19.17
CA GLY A 802 3.47 66.67 19.35
C GLY A 802 4.23 65.37 19.10
N GLN A 803 4.49 64.62 20.16
CA GLN A 803 5.00 63.25 20.09
C GLN A 803 4.10 62.39 19.18
N PRO A 804 4.64 61.59 18.24
CA PRO A 804 3.87 60.51 17.65
C PRO A 804 3.94 59.29 18.56
N CYS A 805 2.79 58.89 19.08
CA CYS A 805 2.58 57.57 19.68
C CYS A 805 3.06 56.48 18.71
N HIS A 806 3.87 55.55 19.22
CA HIS A 806 4.17 54.29 18.55
C HIS A 806 2.86 53.50 18.37
N MET A 807 2.19 53.68 17.23
CA MET A 807 1.30 52.67 16.67
C MET A 807 2.18 51.65 15.97
N GLY A 808 2.54 50.59 16.68
CA GLY A 808 3.10 49.40 16.06
C GLY A 808 2.13 48.91 14.99
N LEU A 809 2.61 48.79 13.75
CA LEU A 809 1.94 48.00 12.72
C LEU A 809 2.00 46.54 13.17
N GLU A 810 1.02 46.13 13.99
CA GLU A 810 0.68 44.72 14.13
C GLU A 810 0.16 44.26 12.78
N PHE A 811 0.92 43.39 12.11
CA PHE A 811 0.45 42.64 10.95
C PHE A 811 -0.70 41.75 11.42
N ALA A 812 -1.93 42.25 11.30
CA ALA A 812 -3.12 41.48 11.57
C ALA A 812 -3.13 40.24 10.66
N VAL A 813 -3.01 39.06 11.26
CA VAL A 813 -3.27 37.77 10.60
C VAL A 813 -4.65 37.89 9.94
N SER A 814 -4.71 37.77 8.62
CA SER A 814 -5.98 37.92 7.88
C SER A 814 -7.05 36.98 8.49
N PRO A 815 -8.28 37.46 8.77
CA PRO A 815 -9.38 36.65 9.31
C PRO A 815 -9.65 35.36 8.54
N GLN A 816 -9.21 35.31 7.27
CA GLN A 816 -9.32 34.17 6.36
C GLN A 816 -8.47 32.95 6.79
N MET A 817 -7.34 33.17 7.48
CA MET A 817 -6.51 32.06 8.00
C MET A 817 -7.13 31.35 9.21
N VAL A 818 -7.98 32.05 9.97
CA VAL A 818 -8.64 31.50 11.17
C VAL A 818 -9.72 30.46 10.80
N LEU A 819 -10.31 30.54 9.61
CA LEU A 819 -11.32 29.60 9.12
C LEU A 819 -10.74 28.30 8.52
N LEU A 820 -9.44 28.27 8.23
CA LEU A 820 -8.78 27.12 7.58
C LEU A 820 -8.37 26.02 8.56
N SER A 821 -8.05 26.36 9.81
CA SER A 821 -7.68 25.36 10.82
C SER A 821 -8.80 24.33 11.12
N PRO A 822 -10.09 24.73 11.24
CA PRO A 822 -11.19 23.77 11.35
C PRO A 822 -11.48 22.98 10.05
N ALA A 823 -11.25 23.58 8.88
CA ALA A 823 -11.50 22.96 7.58
C ALA A 823 -10.48 21.86 7.24
N LEU A 824 -9.22 22.06 7.58
CA LEU A 824 -8.18 21.03 7.47
C LEU A 824 -8.22 20.05 8.65
N SER A 825 -8.91 20.39 9.74
CA SER A 825 -9.23 19.42 10.80
C SER A 825 -10.13 18.27 10.30
N LEU A 826 -10.82 18.45 9.16
CA LEU A 826 -11.50 17.35 8.45
C LEU A 826 -10.53 16.20 8.10
N LEU A 827 -9.28 16.54 7.80
CA LEU A 827 -8.26 15.54 7.54
C LEU A 827 -7.71 14.94 8.84
N THR A 828 -7.69 15.64 9.97
CA THR A 828 -7.07 15.15 11.22
C THR A 828 -7.98 14.32 12.12
N LEU A 829 -9.26 14.15 11.79
CA LEU A 829 -10.19 13.39 12.61
C LEU A 829 -9.97 11.89 12.46
N GLU A 830 -9.05 11.38 13.25
CA GLU A 830 -9.10 9.99 13.69
C GLU A 830 -10.28 9.82 14.66
N PRO A 831 -10.96 8.66 14.66
CA PRO A 831 -12.00 8.38 15.63
C PRO A 831 -11.38 8.39 17.03
N ARG A 832 -11.50 9.50 17.76
CA ARG A 832 -11.32 9.52 19.21
C ARG A 832 -12.41 8.64 19.83
N ARG A 833 -12.21 7.32 19.87
CA ARG A 833 -12.88 6.48 20.85
C ARG A 833 -12.21 6.75 22.19
N ALA A 834 -13.02 7.13 23.16
CA ALA A 834 -12.60 7.55 24.48
C ALA A 834 -11.71 6.47 25.13
N SER A 835 -10.39 6.67 25.09
CA SER A 835 -9.51 6.09 26.10
C SER A 835 -9.76 6.88 27.37
N LEU A 836 -10.44 6.26 28.34
CA LEU A 836 -10.51 6.73 29.72
C LEU A 836 -9.08 6.89 30.25
N ARG A 837 -8.50 8.09 30.11
CA ARG A 837 -7.34 8.50 30.90
C ARG A 837 -7.87 8.78 32.29
N GLY A 838 -7.61 7.87 33.23
CA GLY A 838 -7.69 8.16 34.64
C GLY A 838 -6.65 9.21 34.99
N SER A 839 -7.10 10.44 35.19
CA SER A 839 -6.36 11.49 35.89
C SER A 839 -6.57 11.30 37.38
N SER A 840 -5.49 11.04 38.12
CA SER A 840 -5.42 11.31 39.56
C SER A 840 -4.28 12.29 39.81
N PRO A 841 -4.46 13.32 40.66
CA PRO A 841 -3.51 14.41 40.81
C PRO A 841 -2.71 14.27 42.10
N GLU A 842 -1.38 14.31 42.06
CA GLU A 842 -0.60 14.65 43.27
C GLU A 842 0.66 15.45 42.92
N GLY A 843 0.72 16.66 43.49
CA GLY A 843 1.81 16.99 44.42
C GLY A 843 3.14 17.40 43.82
N SER A 844 3.27 18.69 43.53
CA SER A 844 4.50 19.44 43.54
C SER A 844 5.37 19.18 44.79
N HIS A 845 6.63 18.78 44.61
CA HIS A 845 7.74 19.24 45.46
C HIS A 845 9.05 19.28 44.67
N ALA A 846 9.65 20.46 44.65
CA ALA A 846 10.97 20.74 44.14
C ALA A 846 12.03 20.29 45.14
N THR A 847 13.08 19.61 44.67
CA THR A 847 14.42 19.66 45.27
C THR A 847 15.49 19.40 44.22
N ARG A 848 16.41 20.37 44.12
CA ARG A 848 17.76 20.22 43.56
C ARG A 848 18.47 19.05 44.24
N HIS A 849 19.24 18.27 43.49
CA HIS A 849 20.65 17.99 43.85
C HIS A 849 21.43 17.43 42.66
N GLN A 850 22.63 17.98 42.50
CA GLN A 850 23.71 17.53 41.63
C GLN A 850 24.32 16.22 42.14
N GLY A 851 24.96 15.47 41.23
CA GLY A 851 26.31 14.94 41.47
C GLY A 851 26.46 13.42 41.47
N HIS A 852 27.30 12.95 40.53
CA HIS A 852 28.11 11.71 40.52
C HIS A 852 27.37 10.37 40.61
N GLY A 853 27.74 9.29 39.92
CA GLY A 853 28.89 8.92 39.10
C GLY A 853 28.89 7.38 39.03
N LEU A 854 29.41 6.83 37.92
CA LEU A 854 30.01 5.49 37.78
C LEU A 854 29.27 4.29 38.40
N LEU A 855 28.60 3.51 37.55
CA LEU A 855 29.00 2.16 37.11
C LEU A 855 28.06 1.65 36.01
#